data_AF-A0A935E6B2-F1
#
_entry.id   AF-A0A935E6B2-F1
#
_cell.length_a   1.000
_cell.length_b   1.000
_cell.length_c   1.000
_cell.angle_alpha   90.00
_cell.angle_beta   90.00
_cell.angle_gamma   90.00
#
_symmetry.space_group_name_H-M   'P 1'
#
loop_
_entity.id
_entity.type
_entity.pdbx_description
1 polymer ?
#
loop_
_entity_poly.entity_id
_entity_poly.type
_entity_poly.pdbx_seq_one_letter_code
_entity_poly.pdbx_strand_id
1 'polypeptide(L)'
;MRLLSSLRNSLEHDVTPGVDAEAKARRSNRRRLQVFAVVFLIVLIPGLLWNFLRPAEYRAVARVQITPGSTEPRPGASPLLPGSSEVPRSPSELLTQVQVLTSRPLLEKVGAALARAGQPLQGGDSASRLREMISAEAVEGTEVVELQATGTQPAQLAAALNTLVDIYREDMKASYGAAAGEGLAQARQEAERLAATVQARRQRLEGFRSSTGVLSPERDENEAVARIKGLSASLNTATEKAAVAEARLKAMQSGGRGSAPGADDPTLANMEARASQIAEEIRQMERTYTPEFMRMDPRAKSLQSRLVEMERQIETQRAASRQAALGAAQDEVASARATIERLQAEIRAQRSTMQNFSQRFTQAKALEDDLAQIEKASREAQERLAKLEASEQSRLPALNLVEGASVPGKPFRPDYLIDALIVLATAFGLGLVAIWFVEIFNRQAPLQTPASTTVIMPPPWGGMPGATGASPQLADPSSADLVVGATAPGLLAATPRPPRELAQEEVVDLLAASAGEGRFVLGLLLLGLTAEEAAALRQGDFDAAVSVLQVTGNAPRSLKLPAWMSECRPSPIGGVDAPLLQDAAGARLRPEDIQSILACAAFDAGLTGAGSVTADVLRHTCIAWLVRQGLRFSELGSLVGRPSPESLALYAAMAPEGPKLGAVEVDPLMPALRAM
;
A
#
# COMPACT_ATOMS: atom_id res chain seq x y z
N MET A 1 76.73 94.99 -55.31
CA MET A 1 75.68 95.90 -55.84
C MET A 1 75.34 95.40 -57.23
N ARG A 2 74.17 94.87 -57.59
CA ARG A 2 72.79 94.91 -57.10
C ARG A 2 72.20 93.56 -57.56
N LEU A 3 71.74 92.62 -56.71
CA LEU A 3 70.52 92.72 -55.90
C LEU A 3 69.50 93.61 -56.60
N LEU A 4 68.76 93.05 -57.59
CA LEU A 4 67.41 93.45 -58.07
C LEU A 4 67.14 92.89 -59.49
N SER A 5 67.14 91.56 -59.67
CA SER A 5 66.61 90.96 -60.91
C SER A 5 66.02 89.55 -60.78
N SER A 6 65.87 89.00 -59.58
CA SER A 6 65.20 87.70 -59.36
C SER A 6 63.79 87.79 -58.76
N LEU A 7 63.19 88.99 -58.73
CA LEU A 7 61.87 89.26 -58.12
C LEU A 7 60.75 89.46 -59.16
N ARG A 8 60.72 88.65 -60.22
CA ARG A 8 59.61 88.69 -61.20
C ARG A 8 59.11 87.34 -61.71
N ASN A 9 59.42 86.23 -61.03
CA ASN A 9 58.89 84.90 -61.41
C ASN A 9 58.41 84.05 -60.21
N SER A 10 58.09 84.69 -59.08
CA SER A 10 57.60 84.01 -57.86
C SER A 10 56.19 84.44 -57.48
N LEU A 11 55.32 84.65 -58.47
CA LEU A 11 53.91 84.97 -58.29
C LEU A 11 53.11 84.14 -59.31
N GLU A 12 53.03 82.84 -59.04
CA GLU A 12 51.99 81.91 -59.55
C GLU A 12 52.39 80.49 -59.11
N HIS A 13 52.06 80.13 -57.87
CA HIS A 13 51.80 78.75 -57.48
C HIS A 13 50.66 78.80 -56.46
N ASP A 14 49.45 78.60 -56.97
CA ASP A 14 48.27 78.26 -56.19
C ASP A 14 48.59 77.06 -55.31
N VAL A 15 48.70 77.29 -54.01
CA VAL A 15 48.68 76.22 -53.01
C VAL A 15 47.22 76.08 -52.59
N THR A 16 46.50 75.16 -53.24
CA THR A 16 45.16 74.73 -52.81
C THR A 16 45.30 73.75 -51.65
N PRO A 17 44.98 74.11 -50.39
CA PRO A 17 45.11 73.19 -49.25
C PRO A 17 44.09 72.03 -49.27
N GLY A 18 43.12 72.02 -50.18
CA GLY A 18 42.08 70.99 -50.27
C GLY A 18 42.54 69.67 -50.93
N VAL A 19 43.36 69.73 -51.98
CA VAL A 19 43.68 68.55 -52.81
C VAL A 19 44.66 67.59 -52.10
N ASP A 20 45.58 68.13 -51.30
CA ASP A 20 46.54 67.33 -50.53
C ASP A 20 45.94 66.66 -49.29
N ALA A 21 44.89 67.25 -48.71
CA ALA A 21 44.14 66.66 -47.59
C ALA A 21 43.32 65.44 -48.04
N GLU A 22 42.65 65.54 -49.20
CA GLU A 22 41.90 64.42 -49.79
C GLU A 22 42.81 63.26 -50.20
N ALA A 23 43.97 63.53 -50.80
CA ALA A 23 44.93 62.51 -51.20
C ALA A 23 45.52 61.75 -49.98
N LYS A 24 45.79 62.46 -48.87
CA LYS A 24 46.25 61.84 -47.61
C LYS A 24 45.16 61.02 -46.93
N ALA A 25 43.91 61.50 -46.92
CA ALA A 25 42.76 60.75 -46.40
C ALA A 25 42.51 59.45 -47.17
N ARG A 26 42.59 59.47 -48.51
CA ARG A 26 42.47 58.28 -49.36
C ARG A 26 43.58 57.26 -49.08
N ARG A 27 44.81 57.71 -48.83
CA ARG A 27 45.94 56.81 -48.51
C ARG A 27 45.80 56.16 -47.13
N SER A 28 45.31 56.90 -46.13
CA SER A 28 44.98 56.37 -44.80
C SER A 28 43.86 55.34 -44.86
N ASN A 29 42.76 55.65 -45.56
CA ASN A 29 41.64 54.72 -45.73
C ASN A 29 42.04 53.44 -46.48
N ARG A 30 42.93 53.53 -47.48
CA ARG A 30 43.46 52.36 -48.18
C ARG A 30 44.30 51.46 -47.26
N ARG A 31 45.09 52.05 -46.34
CA ARG A 31 45.86 51.29 -45.34
C ARG A 31 44.95 50.61 -44.32
N ARG A 32 43.90 51.31 -43.83
CA ARG A 32 42.89 50.74 -42.93
C ARG A 32 42.18 49.54 -43.56
N LEU A 33 41.77 49.69 -44.83
CA LEU A 33 41.12 48.63 -45.58
C LEU A 33 42.05 47.45 -45.87
N GLN A 34 43.34 47.69 -46.13
CA GLN A 34 44.34 46.64 -46.31
C GLN A 34 44.59 45.85 -45.01
N VAL A 35 44.75 46.53 -43.87
CA VAL A 35 44.94 45.87 -42.56
C VAL A 35 43.71 45.03 -42.22
N PHE A 36 42.52 45.60 -42.38
CA PHE A 36 41.26 44.87 -42.20
C PHE A 36 41.19 43.63 -43.09
N ALA A 37 41.40 43.80 -44.40
CA ALA A 37 41.27 42.71 -45.37
C ALA A 37 42.27 41.57 -45.09
N VAL A 38 43.51 41.89 -44.71
CA VAL A 38 44.52 40.88 -44.39
C VAL A 38 44.15 40.08 -43.14
N VAL A 39 43.79 40.77 -42.04
CA VAL A 39 43.41 40.08 -40.78
C VAL A 39 42.11 39.31 -40.96
N PHE A 40 41.13 39.89 -41.64
CA PHE A 40 39.85 39.25 -41.95
C PHE A 40 40.05 37.97 -42.76
N LEU A 41 40.85 38.00 -43.84
CA LEU A 41 41.09 36.82 -44.68
C LEU A 41 41.89 35.73 -43.97
N ILE A 42 42.89 36.10 -43.16
CA ILE A 42 43.71 35.15 -42.40
C ILE A 42 42.89 34.38 -41.36
N VAL A 43 41.86 34.98 -40.77
CA VAL A 43 40.97 34.30 -39.81
C VAL A 43 39.85 33.57 -40.53
N LEU A 44 39.26 34.17 -41.56
CA LEU A 44 38.10 33.63 -42.28
C LEU A 44 38.43 32.33 -43.02
N ILE A 45 39.52 32.30 -43.80
CA ILE A 45 39.82 31.16 -44.68
C ILE A 45 40.10 29.87 -43.88
N PRO A 46 41.01 29.87 -42.89
CA PRO A 46 41.25 28.67 -42.07
C PRO A 46 40.04 28.29 -41.22
N GLY A 47 39.28 29.26 -40.71
CA GLY A 47 38.08 29.00 -39.92
C GLY A 47 36.98 28.30 -40.71
N LEU A 48 36.73 28.76 -41.95
CA LEU A 48 35.77 28.11 -42.84
C LEU A 48 36.28 26.73 -43.30
N LEU A 49 37.57 26.62 -43.62
CA LEU A 49 38.16 25.34 -44.02
C LEU A 49 38.03 24.30 -42.90
N TRP A 50 38.36 24.68 -41.66
CA TRP A 50 38.15 23.82 -40.50
C TRP A 50 36.68 23.44 -40.32
N ASN A 51 35.76 24.39 -40.52
CA ASN A 51 34.33 24.13 -40.38
C ASN A 51 33.83 23.08 -41.38
N PHE A 52 34.18 23.19 -42.66
CA PHE A 52 33.72 22.27 -43.70
C PHE A 52 34.46 20.93 -43.75
N LEU A 53 35.68 20.83 -43.20
CA LEU A 53 36.42 19.56 -43.12
C LEU A 53 35.99 18.67 -41.95
N ARG A 54 35.17 19.17 -41.02
CA ARG A 54 34.68 18.36 -39.88
C ARG A 54 33.74 17.25 -40.36
N PRO A 55 33.91 16.00 -39.91
CA PRO A 55 33.06 14.89 -40.31
C PRO A 55 31.62 15.14 -39.86
N ALA A 56 30.68 14.86 -40.77
CA ALA A 56 29.25 14.96 -40.48
C ALA A 56 28.81 13.79 -39.59
N GLU A 57 28.19 14.11 -38.46
CA GLU A 57 27.50 13.13 -37.61
C GLU A 57 26.02 13.14 -37.95
N TYR A 58 25.44 11.95 -38.10
CA TYR A 58 24.03 11.73 -38.38
C TYR A 58 23.35 11.13 -37.15
N ARG A 59 22.06 11.45 -36.97
CA ARG A 59 21.23 10.91 -35.89
C ARG A 59 20.00 10.24 -36.48
N ALA A 60 19.79 8.97 -36.18
CA ALA A 60 18.55 8.25 -36.44
C ALA A 60 17.73 8.14 -35.15
N VAL A 61 16.41 8.20 -35.24
CA VAL A 61 15.50 8.13 -34.09
C VAL A 61 14.42 7.09 -34.38
N ALA A 62 14.11 6.24 -33.40
CA ALA A 62 12.97 5.33 -33.41
C ALA A 62 12.15 5.53 -32.13
N ARG A 63 10.83 5.40 -32.23
CA ARG A 63 9.91 5.54 -31.09
C ARG A 63 9.14 4.25 -30.90
N VAL A 64 9.27 3.67 -29.72
CA VAL A 64 8.63 2.41 -29.36
C VAL A 64 7.75 2.63 -28.16
N GLN A 65 6.49 2.24 -28.26
CA GLN A 65 5.61 2.17 -27.10
C GLN A 65 5.74 0.78 -26.50
N ILE A 66 6.15 0.73 -25.24
CA ILE A 66 6.26 -0.52 -24.49
C ILE A 66 5.13 -0.52 -23.49
N THR A 67 4.08 -1.30 -23.79
CA THR A 67 3.04 -1.55 -22.80
C THR A 67 3.46 -2.78 -22.00
N PRO A 68 3.91 -2.63 -20.74
CA PRO A 68 4.27 -3.77 -19.92
C PRO A 68 3.04 -4.66 -19.76
N GLY A 69 3.21 -5.95 -20.07
CA GLY A 69 2.20 -6.95 -19.77
C GLY A 69 2.02 -7.00 -18.26
N SER A 70 0.78 -7.06 -17.78
CA SER A 70 0.48 -7.07 -16.34
C SER A 70 1.12 -8.30 -15.68
N THR A 71 2.28 -8.13 -15.05
CA THR A 71 2.85 -9.11 -14.14
C THR A 71 2.30 -8.83 -12.75
N GLU A 72 1.06 -9.24 -12.48
CA GLU A 72 0.63 -9.69 -11.14
C GLU A 72 -0.80 -10.27 -11.21
N PRO A 73 -1.08 -11.29 -10.39
CA PRO A 73 -1.65 -11.02 -9.09
C PRO A 73 -0.75 -11.62 -8.01
N ARG A 74 -0.19 -10.75 -7.18
CA ARG A 74 0.40 -11.14 -5.90
C ARG A 74 -0.68 -11.84 -5.06
N PRO A 75 -0.38 -12.98 -4.41
CA PRO A 75 -1.35 -13.64 -3.55
C PRO A 75 -1.64 -12.75 -2.33
N GLY A 76 -2.85 -12.17 -2.27
CA GLY A 76 -3.31 -11.36 -1.13
C GLY A 76 -4.17 -10.13 -1.47
N ALA A 77 -4.18 -9.66 -2.71
CA ALA A 77 -5.05 -8.55 -3.11
C ALA A 77 -6.45 -9.06 -3.50
N SER A 78 -7.49 -8.48 -2.90
CA SER A 78 -8.89 -8.78 -3.22
C SER A 78 -9.18 -8.57 -4.71
N PRO A 79 -10.13 -9.33 -5.31
CA PRO A 79 -10.48 -9.16 -6.70
C PRO A 79 -11.15 -7.79 -6.88
N LEU A 80 -10.46 -6.88 -7.56
CA LEU A 80 -11.03 -5.63 -8.02
C LEU A 80 -12.12 -5.92 -9.05
N LEU A 81 -13.25 -5.24 -8.90
CA LEU A 81 -14.39 -5.32 -9.82
C LEU A 81 -13.96 -4.90 -11.24
N PRO A 82 -14.57 -5.47 -12.30
CA PRO A 82 -14.32 -5.04 -13.66
C PRO A 82 -14.76 -3.58 -13.82
N GLY A 83 -13.81 -2.66 -13.93
CA GLY A 83 -14.07 -1.22 -14.09
C GLY A 83 -13.23 -0.28 -13.23
N SER A 84 -12.39 -0.77 -12.30
CA SER A 84 -11.47 0.09 -11.56
C SER A 84 -10.22 0.40 -12.38
N SER A 85 -9.97 1.68 -12.57
CA SER A 85 -8.83 2.31 -13.26
C SER A 85 -7.51 1.57 -13.07
N GLU A 86 -6.76 1.48 -14.17
CA GLU A 86 -5.36 1.04 -14.21
C GLU A 86 -4.59 1.64 -13.03
N VAL A 87 -3.98 0.79 -12.20
CA VAL A 87 -3.00 1.21 -11.20
C VAL A 87 -1.94 2.07 -11.94
N PRO A 88 -1.56 3.25 -11.41
CA PRO A 88 -0.49 4.04 -12.02
C PRO A 88 0.78 3.20 -12.12
N ARG A 89 1.13 2.81 -13.35
CA ARG A 89 2.31 1.99 -13.64
C ARG A 89 3.56 2.71 -13.16
N SER A 90 4.48 1.98 -12.53
CA SER A 90 5.61 2.60 -11.86
C SER A 90 6.67 3.08 -12.88
N PRO A 91 7.18 4.32 -12.79
CA PRO A 91 8.24 4.80 -13.67
C PRO A 91 9.53 3.95 -13.60
N SER A 92 9.70 3.19 -12.52
CA SER A 92 10.78 2.21 -12.33
C SER A 92 10.75 1.02 -13.31
N GLU A 93 9.58 0.57 -13.74
CA GLU A 93 9.46 -0.56 -14.69
C GLU A 93 9.95 -0.15 -16.09
N LEU A 94 9.58 1.05 -16.54
CA LEU A 94 10.04 1.62 -17.80
C LEU A 94 11.56 1.82 -17.79
N LEU A 95 12.12 2.34 -16.69
CA LEU A 95 13.57 2.49 -16.53
C LEU A 95 14.31 1.15 -16.58
N THR A 96 13.73 0.10 -15.98
CA THR A 96 14.29 -1.25 -16.05
C THR A 96 14.30 -1.75 -17.50
N GLN A 97 13.22 -1.52 -18.26
CA GLN A 97 13.15 -1.90 -19.67
C GLN A 97 14.14 -1.13 -20.55
N VAL A 98 14.36 0.17 -20.29
CA VAL A 98 15.39 0.97 -20.95
C VAL A 98 16.79 0.41 -20.69
N GLN A 99 17.06 -0.05 -19.47
CA GLN A 99 18.34 -0.69 -19.14
C GLN A 99 18.49 -2.07 -19.80
N VAL A 100 17.39 -2.82 -19.99
CA VAL A 100 17.40 -4.06 -20.75
C VAL A 100 17.66 -3.77 -22.23
N LEU A 101 17.04 -2.76 -22.83
CA LEU A 101 17.24 -2.37 -24.24
C LEU A 101 18.70 -2.02 -24.57
N THR A 102 19.44 -1.50 -23.59
CA THR A 102 20.87 -1.15 -23.73
C THR A 102 21.82 -2.25 -23.21
N SER A 103 21.27 -3.42 -22.86
CA SER A 103 22.04 -4.53 -22.29
C SER A 103 22.94 -5.21 -23.33
N ARG A 104 24.15 -5.60 -22.89
CA ARG A 104 25.14 -6.30 -23.72
C ARG A 104 24.60 -7.52 -24.50
N PRO A 105 23.84 -8.46 -23.91
CA PRO A 105 23.39 -9.65 -24.65
C PRO A 105 22.45 -9.32 -25.82
N LEU A 106 21.62 -8.29 -25.70
CA LEU A 106 20.77 -7.83 -26.81
C LEU A 106 21.62 -7.14 -27.89
N LEU A 107 22.58 -6.30 -27.49
CA LEU A 107 23.47 -5.63 -28.44
C LEU A 107 24.39 -6.61 -29.20
N GLU A 108 24.82 -7.71 -28.58
CA GLU A 108 25.56 -8.78 -29.26
C GLU A 108 24.70 -9.48 -30.33
N LYS A 109 23.43 -9.80 -30.00
CA LYS A 109 22.47 -10.36 -30.96
C LYS A 109 22.23 -9.41 -32.14
N VAL A 110 22.11 -8.11 -31.87
CA VAL A 110 21.96 -7.05 -32.89
C VAL A 110 23.19 -6.96 -33.79
N GLY A 111 24.40 -6.95 -33.21
CA GLY A 111 25.65 -6.95 -33.97
C GLY A 111 25.77 -8.16 -34.90
N ALA A 112 25.41 -9.34 -34.42
CA ALA A 112 25.39 -10.57 -35.22
C ALA A 112 24.32 -10.55 -36.33
N ALA A 113 23.17 -9.92 -36.10
CA ALA A 113 22.12 -9.74 -37.10
C ALA A 113 22.53 -8.72 -38.19
N LEU A 114 23.14 -7.60 -37.80
CA LEU A 114 23.68 -6.60 -38.72
C LEU A 114 24.81 -7.16 -39.61
N ALA A 115 25.69 -7.99 -39.04
CA ALA A 115 26.73 -8.68 -39.80
C ALA A 115 26.14 -9.62 -40.86
N ARG A 116 25.07 -10.35 -40.53
CA ARG A 116 24.33 -11.21 -41.47
C ARG A 116 23.58 -10.41 -42.55
N ALA A 117 23.14 -9.19 -42.24
CA ALA A 117 22.50 -8.27 -43.19
C ALA A 117 23.49 -7.54 -44.12
N GLY A 118 24.80 -7.86 -44.04
CA GLY A 118 25.82 -7.28 -44.91
C GLY A 118 26.31 -5.89 -44.47
N GLN A 119 25.99 -5.45 -43.25
CA GLN A 119 26.46 -4.19 -42.67
C GLN A 119 27.30 -4.45 -41.40
N PRO A 120 28.50 -5.05 -41.53
CA PRO A 120 29.36 -5.29 -40.36
C PRO A 120 29.87 -3.97 -39.78
N LEU A 121 29.76 -3.83 -38.45
CA LEU A 121 30.38 -2.74 -37.71
C LEU A 121 31.90 -2.87 -37.82
N GLN A 122 32.58 -1.84 -38.33
CA GLN A 122 34.01 -1.91 -38.58
C GLN A 122 34.83 -1.75 -37.28
N GLY A 123 35.45 -2.81 -36.79
CA GLY A 123 36.42 -2.79 -35.68
C GLY A 123 35.85 -3.20 -34.32
N GLY A 124 36.59 -4.07 -33.62
CA GLY A 124 36.35 -4.45 -32.22
C GLY A 124 35.04 -5.17 -31.91
N ASP A 125 34.74 -5.29 -30.62
CA ASP A 125 33.50 -5.89 -30.09
C ASP A 125 32.26 -5.08 -30.54
N SER A 126 31.39 -5.72 -31.31
CA SER A 126 30.20 -5.09 -31.90
C SER A 126 29.23 -4.52 -30.85
N ALA A 127 29.13 -5.15 -29.68
CA ALA A 127 28.23 -4.71 -28.63
C ALA A 127 28.69 -3.41 -27.94
N SER A 128 30.00 -3.25 -27.78
CA SER A 128 30.58 -2.04 -27.19
C SER A 128 30.36 -0.83 -28.10
N ARG A 129 30.56 -1.01 -29.41
CA ARG A 129 30.24 -0.01 -30.45
C ARG A 129 28.77 0.37 -30.45
N LEU A 130 27.87 -0.62 -30.41
CA LEU A 130 26.42 -0.36 -30.39
C LEU A 130 26.00 0.38 -29.12
N ARG A 131 26.62 0.11 -27.97
CA ARG A 131 26.34 0.81 -26.71
C ARG A 131 26.79 2.28 -26.72
N GLU A 132 27.91 2.58 -27.38
CA GLU A 132 28.37 3.95 -27.56
C GLU A 132 27.54 4.71 -28.61
N MET A 133 27.00 3.98 -29.59
CA MET A 133 26.24 4.54 -30.70
C MET A 133 24.75 4.75 -30.36
N ILE A 134 24.15 3.92 -29.50
CA ILE A 134 22.72 3.89 -29.21
C ILE A 134 22.46 4.42 -27.79
N SER A 135 21.62 5.44 -27.68
CA SER A 135 21.07 5.93 -26.42
C SER A 135 19.55 5.69 -26.39
N ALA A 136 19.03 5.32 -25.23
CA ALA A 136 17.61 5.11 -25.00
C ALA A 136 17.13 6.09 -23.93
N GLU A 137 16.16 6.93 -24.27
CA GLU A 137 15.59 7.95 -23.40
C GLU A 137 14.09 7.66 -23.21
N ALA A 138 13.67 7.54 -21.95
CA ALA A 138 12.26 7.42 -21.60
C ALA A 138 11.59 8.80 -21.68
N VAL A 139 10.45 8.90 -22.35
CA VAL A 139 9.67 10.15 -22.38
C VAL A 139 8.79 10.21 -21.13
N GLU A 140 9.11 11.17 -20.23
CA GLU A 140 8.43 11.33 -18.93
C GLU A 140 6.91 11.41 -19.08
N GLY A 141 6.19 10.67 -18.22
CA GLY A 141 4.73 10.62 -18.24
C GLY A 141 4.11 9.80 -19.39
N THR A 142 4.92 9.10 -20.19
CA THR A 142 4.42 8.24 -21.28
C THR A 142 5.08 6.87 -21.29
N GLU A 143 4.45 5.89 -21.95
CA GLU A 143 5.00 4.54 -22.17
C GLU A 143 5.92 4.46 -23.40
N VAL A 144 6.42 5.61 -23.87
CA VAL A 144 7.20 5.71 -25.09
C VAL A 144 8.68 5.81 -24.75
N VAL A 145 9.47 4.92 -25.33
CA VAL A 145 10.93 4.96 -25.31
C VAL A 145 11.42 5.49 -26.65
N GLU A 146 12.18 6.58 -26.61
CA GLU A 146 12.87 7.12 -27.77
C GLU A 146 14.28 6.51 -27.84
N LEU A 147 14.55 5.80 -28.92
CA LEU A 147 15.84 5.20 -29.22
C LEU A 147 16.55 6.10 -30.23
N GLN A 148 17.71 6.62 -29.86
CA GLN A 148 18.54 7.47 -30.71
C GLN A 148 19.83 6.74 -31.04
N ALA A 149 20.27 6.83 -32.31
CA ALA A 149 21.57 6.31 -32.74
C ALA A 149 22.37 7.42 -33.44
N THR A 150 23.60 7.66 -33.01
CA THR A 150 24.48 8.69 -33.56
C THR A 150 25.75 8.12 -34.18
N GLY A 151 26.07 8.50 -35.41
CA GLY A 151 27.29 8.05 -36.08
C GLY A 151 27.47 8.61 -37.48
N THR A 152 28.53 8.17 -38.16
CA THR A 152 28.93 8.72 -39.48
C THR A 152 28.20 8.08 -40.67
N GLN A 153 27.55 6.91 -40.48
CA GLN A 153 26.91 6.16 -41.56
C GLN A 153 25.38 6.07 -41.38
N PRO A 154 24.60 6.91 -42.08
CA PRO A 154 23.16 7.07 -41.81
C PRO A 154 22.34 5.80 -42.07
N ALA A 155 22.70 5.01 -43.08
CA ALA A 155 22.01 3.76 -43.40
C ALA A 155 22.23 2.66 -42.33
N GLN A 156 23.41 2.63 -41.72
CA GLN A 156 23.72 1.66 -40.66
C GLN A 156 23.01 1.99 -39.35
N LEU A 157 22.83 3.29 -39.05
CA LEU A 157 22.11 3.74 -37.85
C LEU A 157 20.65 3.32 -37.87
N ALA A 158 19.95 3.55 -38.98
CA ALA A 158 18.55 3.17 -39.13
C ALA A 158 18.37 1.64 -39.10
N ALA A 159 19.25 0.90 -39.77
CA ALA A 159 19.23 -0.56 -39.74
C ALA A 159 19.49 -1.12 -38.34
N ALA A 160 20.43 -0.55 -37.59
CA ALA A 160 20.76 -0.98 -36.23
C ALA A 160 19.59 -0.77 -35.26
N LEU A 161 18.93 0.38 -35.30
CA LEU A 161 17.76 0.67 -34.46
C LEU A 161 16.58 -0.25 -34.79
N ASN A 162 16.23 -0.42 -36.07
CA ASN A 162 15.12 -1.29 -36.45
C ASN A 162 15.38 -2.77 -36.06
N THR A 163 16.63 -3.24 -36.26
CA THR A 163 17.04 -4.58 -35.85
C THR A 163 16.99 -4.77 -34.34
N LEU A 164 17.38 -3.75 -33.56
CA LEU A 164 17.27 -3.77 -32.09
C LEU A 164 15.81 -3.93 -31.66
N VAL A 165 14.89 -3.18 -32.25
CA VAL A 165 13.46 -3.26 -31.92
C VAL A 165 12.89 -4.64 -32.25
N ASP A 166 13.22 -5.20 -33.42
CA ASP A 166 12.74 -6.52 -33.82
C ASP A 166 13.26 -7.65 -32.90
N ILE A 167 14.55 -7.62 -32.56
CA ILE A 167 15.17 -8.61 -31.66
C ILE A 167 14.61 -8.47 -30.25
N TYR A 168 14.44 -7.25 -29.76
CA TYR A 168 13.83 -7.02 -28.45
C TYR A 168 12.39 -7.52 -28.39
N ARG A 169 11.59 -7.29 -29.45
CA ARG A 169 10.22 -7.82 -29.55
C ARG A 169 10.18 -9.35 -29.48
N GLU A 170 11.11 -10.03 -30.13
CA GLU A 170 11.19 -11.50 -30.12
C GLU A 170 11.65 -12.03 -28.76
N ASP A 171 12.68 -11.43 -28.17
CA ASP A 171 13.21 -11.80 -26.85
C ASP A 171 12.18 -11.56 -25.73
N MET A 172 11.39 -10.49 -25.85
CA MET A 172 10.26 -10.19 -24.96
C MET A 172 9.17 -11.27 -25.09
N LYS A 173 8.74 -11.62 -26.31
CA LYS A 173 7.76 -12.70 -26.52
C LYS A 173 8.25 -14.04 -25.95
N ALA A 174 9.52 -14.37 -26.17
CA ALA A 174 10.12 -15.60 -25.66
C ALA A 174 10.21 -15.63 -24.13
N SER A 175 10.72 -14.56 -23.51
CA SER A 175 10.95 -14.50 -22.06
C SER A 175 9.63 -14.46 -21.28
N TYR A 176 8.67 -13.61 -21.69
CA TYR A 176 7.37 -13.53 -21.05
C TYR A 176 6.50 -14.76 -21.35
N GLY A 177 6.60 -15.33 -22.55
CA GLY A 177 5.93 -16.59 -22.91
C GLY A 177 6.43 -17.78 -22.08
N ALA A 178 7.75 -17.90 -21.88
CA ALA A 178 8.33 -18.95 -21.04
C ALA A 178 7.90 -18.81 -19.57
N ALA A 179 7.99 -17.61 -19.00
CA ALA A 179 7.58 -17.36 -17.61
C ALA A 179 6.07 -17.56 -17.38
N ALA A 180 5.22 -17.13 -18.33
CA ALA A 180 3.78 -17.37 -18.28
C ALA A 180 3.44 -18.86 -18.38
N GLY A 181 4.11 -19.57 -19.29
CA GLY A 181 3.95 -21.02 -19.47
C GLY A 181 4.37 -21.82 -18.24
N GLU A 182 5.48 -21.45 -17.58
CA GLU A 182 5.92 -22.08 -16.34
C GLU A 182 4.92 -21.87 -15.20
N GLY A 183 4.42 -20.64 -15.02
CA GLY A 183 3.41 -20.34 -13.99
C GLY A 183 2.10 -21.09 -14.20
N LEU A 184 1.62 -21.18 -15.45
CA LEU A 184 0.43 -21.95 -15.81
C LEU A 184 0.65 -23.45 -15.61
N ALA A 185 1.80 -23.98 -16.01
CA ALA A 185 2.14 -25.38 -15.81
C ALA A 185 2.19 -25.75 -14.31
N GLN A 186 2.76 -24.88 -13.47
CA GLN A 186 2.78 -25.06 -12.02
C GLN A 186 1.36 -25.04 -11.42
N ALA A 187 0.54 -24.05 -11.80
CA ALA A 187 -0.85 -23.96 -11.34
C ALA A 187 -1.68 -25.18 -11.75
N ARG A 188 -1.46 -25.67 -12.98
CA ARG A 188 -2.08 -26.89 -13.50
C ARG A 188 -1.67 -28.12 -12.72
N GLN A 189 -0.38 -28.29 -12.46
CA GLN A 189 0.13 -29.39 -11.65
C GLN A 189 -0.42 -29.37 -10.22
N GLU A 190 -0.55 -28.19 -9.61
CA GLU A 190 -1.14 -28.03 -8.27
C GLU A 190 -2.62 -28.42 -8.26
N ALA A 191 -3.40 -27.95 -9.25
CA ALA A 191 -4.81 -28.29 -9.38
C ALA A 191 -5.03 -29.79 -9.61
N GLU A 192 -4.22 -30.42 -10.47
CA GLU A 192 -4.26 -31.88 -10.72
C GLU A 192 -3.89 -32.68 -9.45
N ARG A 193 -2.87 -32.24 -8.72
CA ARG A 193 -2.47 -32.86 -7.44
C ARG A 193 -3.57 -32.77 -6.38
N LEU A 194 -4.22 -31.62 -6.25
CA LEU A 194 -5.33 -31.43 -5.33
C LEU A 194 -6.54 -32.29 -5.74
N ALA A 195 -6.87 -32.35 -7.03
CA ALA A 195 -7.94 -33.21 -7.54
C ALA A 195 -7.70 -34.69 -7.26
N ALA A 196 -6.47 -35.18 -7.48
CA ALA A 196 -6.07 -36.54 -7.12
C ALA A 196 -6.18 -36.79 -5.61
N THR A 197 -5.83 -35.79 -4.79
CA THR A 197 -5.97 -35.87 -3.33
C THR A 197 -7.43 -35.92 -2.90
N VAL A 198 -8.33 -35.12 -3.50
CA VAL A 198 -9.78 -35.19 -3.28
C VAL A 198 -10.28 -36.61 -3.56
N GLN A 199 -9.92 -37.19 -4.70
CA GLN A 199 -10.37 -38.53 -5.08
C GLN A 199 -9.89 -39.60 -4.10
N ALA A 200 -8.62 -39.54 -3.68
CA ALA A 200 -8.08 -40.45 -2.66
C ALA A 200 -8.79 -40.30 -1.31
N ARG A 201 -9.11 -39.06 -0.89
CA ARG A 201 -9.84 -38.79 0.37
C ARG A 201 -11.28 -39.26 0.31
N ARG A 202 -11.97 -39.07 -0.82
CA ARG A 202 -13.32 -39.62 -1.06
C ARG A 202 -13.32 -41.14 -0.95
N GLN A 203 -12.40 -41.82 -1.62
CA GLN A 203 -12.25 -43.28 -1.54
C GLN A 203 -11.97 -43.75 -0.11
N ARG A 204 -11.16 -43.01 0.65
CA ARG A 204 -10.89 -43.33 2.06
C ARG A 204 -12.13 -43.17 2.94
N LEU A 205 -12.92 -42.11 2.75
CA LEU A 205 -14.18 -41.90 3.47
C LEU A 205 -15.20 -43.00 3.12
N GLU A 206 -15.31 -43.36 1.86
CA GLU A 206 -16.21 -44.42 1.39
C GLU A 206 -15.76 -45.81 1.85
N GLY A 207 -14.46 -46.09 1.83
CA GLY A 207 -13.86 -47.28 2.44
C GLY A 207 -14.10 -47.36 3.95
N PHE A 208 -14.06 -46.22 4.64
CA PHE A 208 -14.36 -46.15 6.07
C PHE A 208 -15.85 -46.38 6.34
N ARG A 209 -16.75 -45.74 5.57
CA ARG A 209 -18.21 -45.91 5.69
C ARG A 209 -18.64 -47.35 5.41
N SER A 210 -18.09 -47.97 4.36
CA SER A 210 -18.40 -49.35 3.98
C SER A 210 -17.88 -50.38 4.98
N SER A 211 -16.63 -50.24 5.47
CA SER A 211 -16.07 -51.16 6.48
C SER A 211 -16.72 -51.03 7.86
N THR A 212 -17.24 -49.84 8.20
CA THR A 212 -17.78 -49.56 9.54
C THR A 212 -19.30 -49.68 9.60
N GLY A 213 -19.99 -49.70 8.45
CA GLY A 213 -21.45 -49.80 8.34
C GLY A 213 -22.20 -48.51 8.72
N VAL A 214 -21.50 -47.39 8.91
CA VAL A 214 -22.08 -46.10 9.30
C VAL A 214 -22.60 -45.39 8.05
N LEU A 215 -23.78 -45.83 7.57
CA LEU A 215 -24.45 -45.22 6.43
C LEU A 215 -25.41 -44.10 6.85
N SER A 216 -25.97 -44.16 8.06
CA SER A 216 -26.97 -43.19 8.55
C SER A 216 -26.78 -42.87 10.04
N PRO A 217 -25.76 -42.06 10.40
CA PRO A 217 -25.32 -41.91 11.78
C PRO A 217 -26.38 -41.35 12.74
N GLU A 218 -27.22 -40.44 12.27
CA GLU A 218 -28.24 -39.76 13.09
C GLU A 218 -29.40 -40.68 13.49
N ARG A 219 -29.72 -41.69 12.68
CA ARG A 219 -30.83 -42.61 12.94
C ARG A 219 -30.44 -43.67 13.97
N ASP A 220 -29.24 -44.22 13.82
CA ASP A 220 -28.74 -45.30 14.67
C ASP A 220 -28.45 -44.82 16.11
N GLU A 221 -27.96 -43.58 16.27
CA GLU A 221 -27.73 -42.98 17.59
C GLU A 221 -29.04 -42.80 18.35
N ASN A 222 -30.06 -42.25 17.70
CA ASN A 222 -31.36 -42.04 18.31
C ASN A 222 -32.03 -43.36 18.73
N GLU A 223 -31.91 -44.42 17.93
CA GLU A 223 -32.43 -45.74 18.27
C GLU A 223 -31.67 -46.36 19.46
N ALA A 224 -30.33 -46.22 19.50
CA ALA A 224 -29.52 -46.71 20.60
C ALA A 224 -29.83 -45.98 21.93
N VAL A 225 -29.98 -44.66 21.89
CA VAL A 225 -30.37 -43.85 23.05
C VAL A 225 -31.78 -44.22 23.54
N ALA A 226 -32.74 -44.41 22.63
CA ALA A 226 -34.09 -44.87 22.96
C ALA A 226 -34.08 -46.25 23.66
N ARG A 227 -33.28 -47.20 23.17
CA ARG A 227 -33.10 -48.52 23.80
C ARG A 227 -32.53 -48.42 25.22
N ILE A 228 -31.47 -47.63 25.46
CA ILE A 228 -30.90 -47.46 26.80
C ILE A 228 -31.92 -46.84 27.77
N LYS A 229 -32.71 -45.87 27.29
CA LYS A 229 -33.78 -45.26 28.08
C LYS A 229 -34.86 -46.28 28.46
N GLY A 230 -35.27 -47.12 27.51
CA GLY A 230 -36.20 -48.22 27.76
C GLY A 230 -35.67 -49.25 28.77
N LEU A 231 -34.41 -49.67 28.61
CA LEU A 231 -33.75 -50.60 29.54
C LEU A 231 -33.64 -49.99 30.95
N SER A 232 -33.33 -48.70 31.05
CA SER A 232 -33.24 -48.00 32.34
C SER A 232 -34.60 -47.88 33.03
N ALA A 233 -35.69 -47.66 32.26
CA ALA A 233 -37.05 -47.73 32.80
C ALA A 233 -37.39 -49.14 33.31
N SER A 234 -37.05 -50.20 32.54
CA SER A 234 -37.26 -51.59 32.97
C SER A 234 -36.43 -51.97 34.19
N LEU A 235 -35.22 -51.44 34.32
CA LEU A 235 -34.35 -51.61 35.48
C LEU A 235 -35.01 -51.00 36.72
N ASN A 236 -35.53 -49.78 36.61
CA ASN A 236 -36.22 -49.11 37.72
C ASN A 236 -37.43 -49.93 38.18
N THR A 237 -38.27 -50.41 37.26
CA THR A 237 -39.40 -51.28 37.59
C THR A 237 -38.95 -52.60 38.23
N ALA A 238 -37.85 -53.20 37.76
CA ALA A 238 -37.29 -54.42 38.36
C ALA A 238 -36.73 -54.17 39.76
N THR A 239 -36.08 -53.01 40.00
CA THR A 239 -35.60 -52.62 41.33
C THR A 239 -36.73 -52.35 42.31
N GLU A 240 -37.83 -51.76 41.87
CA GLU A 240 -39.04 -51.60 42.69
C GLU A 240 -39.63 -52.96 43.08
N LYS A 241 -39.75 -53.90 42.12
CA LYS A 241 -40.21 -55.27 42.40
C LYS A 241 -39.29 -56.01 43.36
N ALA A 242 -37.97 -55.88 43.21
CA ALA A 242 -37.01 -56.47 44.13
C ALA A 242 -37.14 -55.88 45.55
N ALA A 243 -37.31 -54.57 45.68
CA ALA A 243 -37.51 -53.91 46.97
C ALA A 243 -38.80 -54.40 47.66
N VAL A 244 -39.89 -54.58 46.91
CA VAL A 244 -41.14 -55.16 47.43
C VAL A 244 -40.96 -56.61 47.87
N ALA A 245 -40.29 -57.44 47.07
CA ALA A 245 -40.01 -58.84 47.41
C ALA A 245 -39.10 -58.96 48.65
N GLU A 246 -38.06 -58.12 48.76
CA GLU A 246 -37.17 -58.09 49.92
C GLU A 246 -37.90 -57.62 51.19
N ALA A 247 -38.77 -56.61 51.07
CA ALA A 247 -39.61 -56.17 52.17
C ALA A 247 -40.56 -57.28 52.63
N ARG A 248 -41.15 -58.04 51.71
CA ARG A 248 -42.02 -59.18 51.99
C ARG A 248 -41.28 -60.31 52.71
N LEU A 249 -40.09 -60.67 52.22
CA LEU A 249 -39.23 -61.66 52.87
C LEU A 249 -38.83 -61.24 54.29
N LYS A 250 -38.45 -59.98 54.50
CA LYS A 250 -38.10 -59.43 55.82
C LYS A 250 -39.31 -59.41 56.77
N ALA A 251 -40.51 -59.11 56.26
CA ALA A 251 -41.75 -59.17 57.04
C ALA A 251 -42.10 -60.61 57.47
N MET A 252 -41.88 -61.61 56.60
CA MET A 252 -42.09 -63.02 56.92
C MET A 252 -41.05 -63.56 57.93
N GLN A 253 -39.79 -63.14 57.83
CA GLN A 253 -38.73 -63.54 58.77
C GLN A 253 -38.90 -62.95 60.17
N SER A 254 -39.43 -61.73 60.28
CA SER A 254 -39.66 -61.05 61.56
C SER A 254 -40.92 -61.52 62.30
N GLY A 255 -41.64 -62.51 61.78
CA GLY A 255 -42.82 -63.09 62.43
C GLY A 255 -43.99 -62.11 62.55
N GLY A 256 -44.07 -61.12 61.66
CA GLY A 256 -45.12 -60.11 61.67
C GLY A 256 -46.52 -60.75 61.63
N ARG A 257 -47.34 -60.46 62.64
CA ARG A 257 -48.71 -60.96 62.87
C ARG A 257 -49.70 -60.73 61.70
N GLY A 258 -49.31 -59.99 60.66
CA GLY A 258 -50.16 -59.57 59.55
C GLY A 258 -50.24 -60.54 58.36
N SER A 259 -49.45 -61.61 58.32
CA SER A 259 -49.56 -62.63 57.27
C SER A 259 -49.23 -63.98 57.87
N ALA A 260 -50.20 -64.64 58.52
CA ALA A 260 -50.05 -66.01 58.97
C ALA A 260 -49.70 -66.88 57.75
N PRO A 261 -48.49 -67.47 57.67
CA PRO A 261 -48.10 -68.26 56.51
C PRO A 261 -48.97 -69.52 56.50
N GLY A 262 -49.76 -69.70 55.43
CA GLY A 262 -50.75 -70.76 55.33
C GLY A 262 -52.21 -70.32 55.39
N ALA A 263 -52.50 -69.01 55.55
CA ALA A 263 -53.89 -68.50 55.47
C ALA A 263 -54.59 -68.87 54.14
N ASP A 264 -53.81 -69.02 53.06
CA ASP A 264 -54.29 -69.40 51.73
C ASP A 264 -54.18 -70.90 51.44
N ASP A 265 -53.68 -71.73 52.36
CA ASP A 265 -53.60 -73.18 52.15
C ASP A 265 -54.97 -73.83 52.47
N PRO A 266 -55.72 -74.30 51.46
CA PRO A 266 -57.04 -74.89 51.66
C PRO A 266 -56.98 -76.17 52.49
N THR A 267 -55.82 -76.83 52.56
CA THR A 267 -55.63 -78.03 53.39
C THR A 267 -55.56 -77.68 54.87
N LEU A 268 -54.82 -76.62 55.22
CA LEU A 268 -54.72 -76.13 56.59
C LEU A 268 -56.07 -75.59 57.09
N ALA A 269 -56.77 -74.81 56.27
CA ALA A 269 -58.11 -74.29 56.61
C ALA A 269 -59.12 -75.42 56.88
N ASN A 270 -59.07 -76.51 56.09
CA ASN A 270 -59.90 -77.69 56.30
C ASN A 270 -59.52 -78.44 57.60
N MET A 271 -58.24 -78.52 57.95
CA MET A 271 -57.80 -79.14 59.20
C MET A 271 -58.21 -78.32 60.42
N GLU A 272 -58.08 -76.99 60.35
CA GLU A 272 -58.52 -76.06 61.41
C GLU A 272 -60.04 -76.09 61.61
N ALA A 273 -60.82 -76.16 60.53
CA ALA A 273 -62.27 -76.34 60.61
C ALA A 273 -62.66 -77.66 61.28
N ARG A 274 -61.97 -78.76 60.95
CA ARG A 274 -62.18 -80.07 61.60
C ARG A 274 -61.76 -80.07 63.07
N ALA A 275 -60.64 -79.44 63.42
CA ALA A 275 -60.22 -79.28 64.81
C ALA A 275 -61.24 -78.47 65.62
N SER A 276 -61.78 -77.40 65.02
CA SER A 276 -62.83 -76.58 65.64
C SER A 276 -64.13 -77.37 65.88
N GLN A 277 -64.51 -78.24 64.94
CA GLN A 277 -65.66 -79.15 65.11
C GLN A 277 -65.44 -80.13 66.27
N ILE A 278 -64.26 -80.77 66.35
CA ILE A 278 -63.92 -81.70 67.45
C ILE A 278 -63.89 -80.96 68.79
N ALA A 279 -63.34 -79.74 68.83
CA ALA A 279 -63.31 -78.91 70.03
C ALA A 279 -64.72 -78.51 70.50
N GLU A 280 -65.63 -78.21 69.57
CA GLU A 280 -67.02 -77.90 69.90
C GLU A 280 -67.77 -79.14 70.43
N GLU A 281 -67.54 -80.33 69.86
CA GLU A 281 -68.07 -81.60 70.40
C GLU A 281 -67.58 -81.86 71.83
N ILE A 282 -66.29 -81.62 72.11
CA ILE A 282 -65.71 -81.73 73.46
C ILE A 282 -66.39 -80.73 74.41
N ARG A 283 -66.56 -79.46 74.00
CA ARG A 283 -67.25 -78.44 74.81
C ARG A 283 -68.71 -78.77 75.09
N GLN A 284 -69.42 -79.37 74.13
CA GLN A 284 -70.80 -79.82 74.34
C GLN A 284 -70.87 -80.95 75.37
N MET A 285 -69.92 -81.89 75.33
CA MET A 285 -69.79 -82.90 76.36
C MET A 285 -69.43 -82.29 77.72
N GLU A 286 -68.56 -81.28 77.79
CA GLU A 286 -68.15 -80.61 79.05
C GLU A 286 -69.32 -79.90 79.74
N ARG A 287 -70.32 -79.45 78.99
CA ARG A 287 -71.55 -78.88 79.56
C ARG A 287 -72.44 -79.92 80.25
N THR A 288 -72.32 -81.19 79.85
CA THR A 288 -73.23 -82.27 80.27
C THR A 288 -72.60 -83.21 81.30
N TYR A 289 -71.27 -83.36 81.28
CA TYR A 289 -70.55 -84.35 82.09
C TYR A 289 -69.53 -83.69 83.04
N THR A 290 -69.35 -84.28 84.22
CA THR A 290 -68.33 -83.82 85.19
C THR A 290 -66.90 -84.17 84.72
N PRO A 291 -65.88 -83.39 85.17
CA PRO A 291 -64.48 -83.59 84.74
C PRO A 291 -63.92 -84.98 85.06
N GLU A 292 -64.39 -85.63 86.12
CA GLU A 292 -63.96 -86.99 86.47
C GLU A 292 -64.55 -88.06 85.54
N PHE A 293 -65.78 -87.88 85.08
CA PHE A 293 -66.44 -88.80 84.14
C PHE A 293 -65.81 -88.75 82.75
N MET A 294 -65.42 -87.55 82.29
CA MET A 294 -64.68 -87.35 81.04
C MET A 294 -63.36 -88.13 80.98
N ARG A 295 -62.74 -88.39 82.15
CA ARG A 295 -61.51 -89.19 82.25
C ARG A 295 -61.76 -90.69 82.29
N MET A 296 -63.00 -91.14 82.35
CA MET A 296 -63.37 -92.56 82.34
C MET A 296 -64.07 -92.98 81.03
N ASP A 297 -64.85 -92.10 80.41
CA ASP A 297 -65.58 -92.37 79.16
C ASP A 297 -64.65 -92.65 77.96
N PRO A 298 -64.81 -93.81 77.28
CA PRO A 298 -64.08 -94.13 76.06
C PRO A 298 -64.26 -93.09 74.94
N ARG A 299 -65.45 -92.47 74.83
CA ARG A 299 -65.74 -91.51 73.75
C ARG A 299 -65.02 -90.17 73.98
N ALA A 300 -65.11 -89.59 75.17
CA ALA A 300 -64.39 -88.37 75.54
C ALA A 300 -62.87 -88.48 75.34
N LYS A 301 -62.25 -89.58 75.79
CA LYS A 301 -60.82 -89.86 75.56
C LYS A 301 -60.46 -89.94 74.08
N SER A 302 -61.31 -90.58 73.28
CA SER A 302 -61.06 -90.71 71.84
C SER A 302 -61.11 -89.35 71.13
N LEU A 303 -62.06 -88.47 71.49
CA LEU A 303 -62.16 -87.12 70.93
C LEU A 303 -60.98 -86.24 71.36
N GLN A 304 -60.57 -86.28 72.63
CA GLN A 304 -59.37 -85.57 73.09
C GLN A 304 -58.11 -86.04 72.38
N SER A 305 -57.92 -87.35 72.20
CA SER A 305 -56.78 -87.90 71.46
C SER A 305 -56.77 -87.49 69.98
N ARG A 306 -57.96 -87.42 69.36
CA ARG A 306 -58.13 -86.95 67.97
C ARG A 306 -57.84 -85.46 67.85
N LEU A 307 -58.25 -84.65 68.83
CA LEU A 307 -57.95 -83.22 68.86
C LEU A 307 -56.43 -83.00 68.95
N VAL A 308 -55.74 -83.68 69.87
CA VAL A 308 -54.29 -83.56 70.03
C VAL A 308 -53.53 -84.00 68.77
N GLU A 309 -53.93 -85.10 68.13
CA GLU A 309 -53.30 -85.53 66.88
C GLU A 309 -53.61 -84.56 65.73
N MET A 310 -54.83 -84.01 65.66
CA MET A 310 -55.20 -82.99 64.67
C MET A 310 -54.40 -81.69 64.89
N GLU A 311 -54.25 -81.24 66.14
CA GLU A 311 -53.43 -80.08 66.51
C GLU A 311 -51.95 -80.29 66.15
N ARG A 312 -51.42 -81.51 66.39
CA ARG A 312 -50.06 -81.87 65.98
C ARG A 312 -49.90 -81.81 64.46
N GLN A 313 -50.88 -82.34 63.72
CA GLN A 313 -50.89 -82.28 62.25
C GLN A 313 -50.99 -80.84 61.74
N ILE A 314 -51.84 -80.01 62.34
CA ILE A 314 -51.96 -78.57 62.04
C ILE A 314 -50.61 -77.87 62.27
N GLU A 315 -49.93 -78.13 63.38
CA GLU A 315 -48.64 -77.48 63.65
C GLU A 315 -47.54 -77.96 62.67
N THR A 316 -47.52 -79.24 62.30
CA THR A 316 -46.61 -79.74 61.25
C THR A 316 -46.90 -79.13 59.89
N GLN A 317 -48.18 -78.99 59.51
CA GLN A 317 -48.59 -78.37 58.25
C GLN A 317 -48.29 -76.87 58.25
N ARG A 318 -48.48 -76.16 59.37
CA ARG A 318 -48.08 -74.75 59.54
C ARG A 318 -46.57 -74.57 59.44
N ALA A 319 -45.78 -75.46 60.03
CA ALA A 319 -44.32 -75.43 59.91
C ALA A 319 -43.89 -75.65 58.45
N ALA A 320 -44.46 -76.64 57.77
CA ALA A 320 -44.20 -76.89 56.35
C ALA A 320 -44.62 -75.71 55.46
N SER A 321 -45.80 -75.13 55.69
CA SER A 321 -46.32 -73.97 54.95
C SER A 321 -45.47 -72.73 55.18
N ARG A 322 -45.01 -72.49 56.42
CA ARG A 322 -44.06 -71.41 56.73
C ARG A 322 -42.76 -71.57 55.97
N GLN A 323 -42.21 -72.79 55.95
CA GLN A 323 -40.96 -73.07 55.26
C GLN A 323 -41.10 -72.97 53.74
N ALA A 324 -42.22 -73.44 53.17
CA ALA A 324 -42.54 -73.28 51.75
C ALA A 324 -42.73 -71.80 51.37
N ALA A 325 -43.44 -71.01 52.20
CA ALA A 325 -43.62 -69.58 51.96
C ALA A 325 -42.31 -68.79 52.06
N LEU A 326 -41.43 -69.13 53.01
CA LEU A 326 -40.10 -68.55 53.09
C LEU A 326 -39.22 -68.93 51.89
N GLY A 327 -39.28 -70.19 51.44
CA GLY A 327 -38.59 -70.64 50.23
C GLY A 327 -39.08 -69.89 48.99
N ALA A 328 -40.41 -69.79 48.81
CA ALA A 328 -41.00 -69.04 47.71
C ALA A 328 -40.62 -67.54 47.72
N ALA A 329 -40.59 -66.91 48.91
CA ALA A 329 -40.15 -65.52 49.04
C ALA A 329 -38.64 -65.34 48.77
N GLN A 330 -37.81 -66.32 49.14
CA GLN A 330 -36.38 -66.34 48.82
C GLN A 330 -36.16 -66.47 47.31
N ASP A 331 -36.90 -67.37 46.66
CA ASP A 331 -36.86 -67.57 45.21
C ASP A 331 -37.35 -66.32 44.48
N GLU A 332 -38.39 -65.64 44.98
CA GLU A 332 -38.90 -64.39 44.42
C GLU A 332 -37.83 -63.28 44.47
N VAL A 333 -37.15 -63.10 45.61
CA VAL A 333 -36.03 -62.15 45.74
C VAL A 333 -34.86 -62.53 44.84
N ALA A 334 -34.48 -63.82 44.79
CA ALA A 334 -33.40 -64.31 43.94
C ALA A 334 -33.70 -64.06 42.45
N SER A 335 -34.93 -64.33 42.01
CA SER A 335 -35.38 -64.08 40.64
C SER A 335 -35.36 -62.58 40.30
N ALA A 336 -35.82 -61.73 41.21
CA ALA A 336 -35.82 -60.28 41.00
C ALA A 336 -34.38 -59.72 40.91
N ARG A 337 -33.47 -60.18 41.77
CA ARG A 337 -32.05 -59.80 41.70
C ARG A 337 -31.40 -60.27 40.40
N ALA A 338 -31.67 -61.50 39.95
CA ALA A 338 -31.18 -62.00 38.67
C ALA A 338 -31.67 -61.15 37.49
N THR A 339 -32.92 -60.66 37.51
CA THR A 339 -33.42 -59.75 36.46
C THR A 339 -32.68 -58.41 36.47
N ILE A 340 -32.37 -57.85 37.64
CA ILE A 340 -31.60 -56.60 37.75
C ILE A 340 -30.19 -56.79 37.18
N GLU A 341 -29.49 -57.85 37.58
CA GLU A 341 -28.14 -58.13 37.08
C GLU A 341 -28.11 -58.31 35.55
N ARG A 342 -29.11 -59.01 35.01
CA ARG A 342 -29.27 -59.17 33.56
C ARG A 342 -29.48 -57.82 32.86
N LEU A 343 -30.40 -56.99 33.35
CA LEU A 343 -30.67 -55.66 32.78
C LEU A 343 -29.44 -54.75 32.88
N GLN A 344 -28.69 -54.81 33.98
CA GLN A 344 -27.44 -54.07 34.12
C GLN A 344 -26.35 -54.56 33.15
N ALA A 345 -26.26 -55.86 32.90
CA ALA A 345 -25.35 -56.42 31.91
C ALA A 345 -25.72 -55.97 30.48
N GLU A 346 -27.02 -56.00 30.13
CA GLU A 346 -27.52 -55.50 28.84
C GLU A 346 -27.25 -54.00 28.66
N ILE A 347 -27.47 -53.16 29.69
CA ILE A 347 -27.13 -51.73 29.67
C ILE A 347 -25.63 -51.51 29.46
N ARG A 348 -24.77 -52.28 30.15
CA ARG A 348 -23.31 -52.17 29.99
C ARG A 348 -22.86 -52.54 28.59
N ALA A 349 -23.40 -53.61 28.01
CA ALA A 349 -23.12 -54.02 26.63
C ALA A 349 -23.60 -52.98 25.60
N GLN A 350 -24.77 -52.37 25.84
CA GLN A 350 -25.27 -51.33 24.95
C GLN A 350 -24.46 -50.03 25.05
N ARG A 351 -23.98 -49.67 26.26
CA ARG A 351 -23.10 -48.52 26.47
C ARG A 351 -21.75 -48.67 25.77
N SER A 352 -21.10 -49.85 25.84
CA SER A 352 -19.84 -50.06 25.13
C SER A 352 -20.02 -50.00 23.61
N THR A 353 -21.15 -50.52 23.10
CA THR A 353 -21.51 -50.41 21.68
C THR A 353 -21.70 -48.95 21.26
N MET A 354 -22.38 -48.14 22.08
CA MET A 354 -22.56 -46.70 21.86
C MET A 354 -21.24 -45.93 21.89
N GLN A 355 -20.32 -46.27 22.80
CA GLN A 355 -18.99 -45.66 22.85
C GLN A 355 -18.18 -45.96 21.58
N ASN A 356 -18.17 -47.22 21.13
CA ASN A 356 -17.49 -47.60 19.88
C ASN A 356 -18.11 -46.90 18.67
N PHE A 357 -19.44 -46.78 18.63
CA PHE A 357 -20.15 -46.02 17.60
C PHE A 357 -19.76 -44.54 17.61
N SER A 358 -19.77 -43.89 18.78
CA SER A 358 -19.39 -42.48 18.95
C SER A 358 -17.95 -42.21 18.49
N GLN A 359 -17.01 -43.10 18.80
CA GLN A 359 -15.63 -43.01 18.32
C GLN A 359 -15.54 -43.10 16.79
N ARG A 360 -16.21 -44.10 16.19
CA ARG A 360 -16.28 -44.28 14.74
C ARG A 360 -16.94 -43.10 14.04
N PHE A 361 -17.99 -42.53 14.64
CA PHE A 361 -18.67 -41.34 14.15
C PHE A 361 -17.75 -40.11 14.17
N THR A 362 -17.06 -39.88 15.28
CA THR A 362 -16.10 -38.77 15.41
C THR A 362 -15.01 -38.88 14.35
N GLN A 363 -14.52 -40.11 14.09
CA GLN A 363 -13.54 -40.36 13.04
C GLN A 363 -14.10 -40.17 11.62
N ALA A 364 -15.33 -40.61 11.35
CA ALA A 364 -16.00 -40.36 10.07
C ALA A 364 -16.16 -38.86 9.82
N LYS A 365 -16.61 -38.11 10.83
CA LYS A 365 -16.81 -36.67 10.75
C LYS A 365 -15.49 -35.93 10.50
N ALA A 366 -14.41 -36.32 11.16
CA ALA A 366 -13.09 -35.76 10.89
C ALA A 366 -12.64 -36.00 9.44
N LEU A 367 -12.88 -37.20 8.88
CA LEU A 367 -12.58 -37.50 7.47
C LEU A 367 -13.45 -36.70 6.48
N GLU A 368 -14.70 -36.41 6.85
CA GLU A 368 -15.63 -35.60 6.07
C GLU A 368 -15.25 -34.12 6.08
N ASP A 369 -14.87 -33.59 7.24
CA ASP A 369 -14.36 -32.22 7.39
C ASP A 369 -13.03 -32.04 6.61
N ASP A 370 -12.10 -33.01 6.72
CA ASP A 370 -10.86 -33.05 5.93
C ASP A 370 -11.16 -33.02 4.41
N LEU A 371 -12.14 -33.81 3.98
CA LEU A 371 -12.55 -33.86 2.57
C LEU A 371 -13.12 -32.51 2.13
N ALA A 372 -14.02 -31.91 2.92
CA ALA A 372 -14.61 -30.61 2.62
C ALA A 372 -13.54 -29.51 2.49
N GLN A 373 -12.51 -29.53 3.35
CA GLN A 373 -11.39 -28.59 3.31
C GLN A 373 -10.57 -28.75 2.02
N ILE A 374 -10.21 -29.98 1.65
CA ILE A 374 -9.42 -30.24 0.43
C ILE A 374 -10.24 -29.98 -0.83
N GLU A 375 -11.54 -30.25 -0.84
CA GLU A 375 -12.42 -29.90 -1.96
C GLU A 375 -12.52 -28.38 -2.15
N LYS A 376 -12.60 -27.61 -1.05
CA LYS A 376 -12.55 -26.15 -1.12
C LYS A 376 -11.23 -25.67 -1.71
N ALA A 377 -10.10 -26.19 -1.23
CA ALA A 377 -8.78 -25.85 -1.78
C ALA A 377 -8.65 -26.23 -3.27
N SER A 378 -9.20 -27.38 -3.67
CA SER A 378 -9.21 -27.82 -5.07
C SER A 378 -10.05 -26.90 -5.96
N ARG A 379 -11.22 -26.44 -5.50
CA ARG A 379 -12.06 -25.47 -6.23
C ARG A 379 -11.34 -24.13 -6.38
N GLU A 380 -10.73 -23.63 -5.31
CA GLU A 380 -9.94 -22.39 -5.36
C GLU A 380 -8.75 -22.50 -6.32
N ALA A 381 -8.05 -23.65 -6.35
CA ALA A 381 -6.96 -23.89 -7.29
C ALA A 381 -7.45 -23.94 -8.75
N GLN A 382 -8.59 -24.58 -9.01
CA GLN A 382 -9.21 -24.58 -10.35
C GLN A 382 -9.66 -23.19 -10.80
N GLU A 383 -10.24 -22.39 -9.91
CA GLU A 383 -10.58 -21.00 -10.21
C GLU A 383 -9.35 -20.16 -10.52
N ARG A 384 -8.25 -20.35 -9.78
CA ARG A 384 -6.98 -19.68 -10.06
C ARG A 384 -6.43 -20.09 -11.42
N LEU A 385 -6.47 -21.37 -11.75
CA LEU A 385 -6.06 -21.89 -13.05
C LEU A 385 -6.90 -21.27 -14.18
N ALA A 386 -8.23 -21.27 -14.07
CA ALA A 386 -9.11 -20.68 -15.07
C ALA A 386 -8.88 -19.18 -15.25
N LYS A 387 -8.59 -18.46 -14.15
CA LYS A 387 -8.21 -17.03 -14.19
C LYS A 387 -6.86 -16.83 -14.88
N LEU A 388 -5.88 -17.70 -14.62
CA LEU A 388 -4.56 -17.63 -15.26
C LEU A 388 -4.67 -17.92 -16.76
N GLU A 389 -5.37 -18.99 -17.16
CA GLU A 389 -5.64 -19.33 -18.58
C GLU A 389 -6.37 -18.20 -19.32
N ALA A 390 -7.43 -17.63 -18.73
CA ALA A 390 -8.14 -16.51 -19.34
C ALA A 390 -7.28 -15.24 -19.47
N SER A 391 -6.34 -15.03 -18.54
CA SER A 391 -5.45 -13.87 -18.54
C SER A 391 -4.20 -14.04 -19.41
N GLU A 392 -3.80 -15.27 -19.75
CA GLU A 392 -2.59 -15.55 -20.53
C GLU A 392 -2.65 -14.84 -21.89
N GLN A 393 -3.80 -14.89 -22.58
CA GLN A 393 -4.02 -14.22 -23.86
C GLN A 393 -3.88 -12.69 -23.78
N SER A 394 -4.16 -12.10 -22.60
CA SER A 394 -4.13 -10.65 -22.35
C SER A 394 -2.82 -10.17 -21.70
N ARG A 395 -1.96 -11.08 -21.23
CA ARG A 395 -0.73 -10.75 -20.46
C ARG A 395 0.53 -10.64 -21.31
N LEU A 396 0.48 -11.06 -22.56
CA LEU A 396 1.61 -10.91 -23.46
C LEU A 396 1.87 -9.40 -23.65
N PRO A 397 3.05 -8.88 -23.28
CA PRO A 397 3.35 -7.48 -23.49
C PRO A 397 3.26 -7.16 -24.98
N ALA A 398 2.55 -6.08 -25.29
CA ALA A 398 2.45 -5.58 -26.65
C ALA A 398 3.54 -4.51 -26.84
N LEU A 399 4.47 -4.81 -27.76
CA LEU A 399 5.39 -3.81 -28.28
C LEU A 399 4.76 -3.21 -29.53
N ASN A 400 4.29 -1.97 -29.43
CA ASN A 400 3.77 -1.22 -30.56
C ASN A 400 4.86 -0.30 -31.09
N LEU A 401 5.29 -0.57 -32.33
CA LEU A 401 6.20 0.32 -33.03
C LEU A 401 5.41 1.57 -33.45
N VAL A 402 5.70 2.70 -32.80
CA VAL A 402 5.05 3.98 -33.11
C VAL A 402 5.68 4.58 -34.37
N GLU A 403 7.02 4.59 -34.42
CA GLU A 403 7.79 5.12 -35.54
C GLU A 403 9.10 4.35 -35.70
N GLY A 404 9.30 3.74 -36.87
CA GLY A 404 10.56 3.07 -37.22
C GLY A 404 11.67 4.05 -37.55
N ALA A 405 12.93 3.66 -37.34
CA ALA A 405 14.07 4.50 -37.68
C ALA A 405 14.15 4.69 -39.20
N SER A 406 14.10 5.95 -39.64
CA SER A 406 14.33 6.36 -41.03
C SER A 406 15.78 6.79 -41.25
N VAL A 407 16.25 6.72 -42.49
CA VAL A 407 17.62 7.14 -42.85
C VAL A 407 17.69 8.66 -42.83
N PRO A 408 18.52 9.28 -41.95
CA PRO A 408 18.57 10.74 -41.85
C PRO A 408 19.19 11.36 -43.10
N GLY A 409 18.46 12.28 -43.73
CA GLY A 409 18.89 12.99 -44.93
C GLY A 409 19.71 14.26 -44.70
N LYS A 410 19.86 14.71 -43.44
CA LYS A 410 20.63 15.89 -43.06
C LYS A 410 21.59 15.57 -41.91
N PRO A 411 22.79 16.19 -41.88
CA PRO A 411 23.72 16.03 -40.76
C PRO A 411 23.13 16.65 -39.49
N PHE A 412 23.32 15.98 -38.36
CA PHE A 412 22.93 16.45 -37.03
C PHE A 412 23.94 17.46 -36.47
N ARG A 413 25.24 17.24 -36.69
CA ARG A 413 26.32 18.17 -36.31
C ARG A 413 27.53 18.07 -37.27
N PRO A 414 28.31 19.15 -37.44
CA PRO A 414 27.99 20.55 -37.06
C PRO A 414 27.02 21.22 -38.05
N ASP A 415 26.27 22.22 -37.58
CA ASP A 415 25.45 23.06 -38.46
C ASP A 415 26.37 24.01 -39.26
N TYR A 416 26.86 23.52 -40.40
CA TYR A 416 27.88 24.21 -41.21
C TYR A 416 27.54 25.68 -41.50
N LEU A 417 26.25 26.04 -41.65
CA LEU A 417 25.80 27.41 -41.90
C LEU A 417 25.92 28.32 -40.67
N ILE A 418 25.50 27.84 -39.50
CA ILE A 418 25.56 28.61 -38.24
C ILE A 418 27.03 28.79 -37.85
N ASP A 419 27.82 27.72 -37.91
CA ASP A 419 29.25 27.79 -37.61
C ASP A 419 30.00 28.70 -38.59
N ALA A 420 29.64 28.68 -39.88
CA ALA A 420 30.22 29.60 -40.86
C ALA A 420 29.89 31.07 -40.56
N LEU A 421 28.67 31.36 -40.09
CA LEU A 421 28.28 32.70 -39.67
C LEU A 421 29.07 33.16 -38.43
N ILE A 422 29.30 32.27 -37.46
CA ILE A 422 30.10 32.56 -36.27
C ILE A 422 31.55 32.85 -36.66
N VAL A 423 32.14 32.04 -37.54
CA VAL A 423 33.50 32.28 -38.07
C VAL A 423 33.56 33.62 -38.81
N LEU A 424 32.55 33.94 -39.62
CA LEU A 424 32.47 35.23 -40.34
C LEU A 424 32.39 36.42 -39.38
N ALA A 425 31.52 36.37 -38.38
CA ALA A 425 31.36 37.42 -37.38
C ALA A 425 32.64 37.61 -36.56
N THR A 426 33.30 36.52 -36.19
CA THR A 426 34.56 36.53 -35.43
C THR A 426 35.69 37.13 -36.27
N ALA A 427 35.82 36.72 -37.54
CA ALA A 427 36.80 37.29 -38.45
C ALA A 427 36.57 38.79 -38.68
N PHE A 428 35.30 39.20 -38.85
CA PHE A 428 34.92 40.60 -39.02
C PHE A 428 35.27 41.45 -37.78
N GLY A 429 34.92 40.96 -36.58
CA GLY A 429 35.23 41.61 -35.31
C GLY A 429 36.73 41.78 -35.09
N LEU A 430 37.52 40.73 -35.33
CA LEU A 430 38.99 40.79 -35.25
C LEU A 430 39.59 41.76 -36.27
N GLY A 431 39.03 41.84 -37.48
CA GLY A 431 39.42 42.84 -38.47
C GLY A 431 39.20 44.28 -37.98
N LEU A 432 38.06 44.57 -37.34
CA LEU A 432 37.77 45.90 -36.79
C LEU A 432 38.70 46.26 -35.63
N VAL A 433 38.97 45.31 -34.73
CA VAL A 433 39.93 45.48 -33.63
C VAL A 433 41.33 45.76 -34.18
N ALA A 434 41.75 45.09 -35.25
CA ALA A 434 43.03 45.34 -35.90
C ALA A 434 43.13 46.75 -36.52
N ILE A 435 42.04 47.26 -37.13
CA ILE A 435 42.00 48.67 -37.58
C ILE A 435 42.20 49.61 -36.40
N TRP A 436 41.42 49.42 -35.33
CA TRP A 436 41.48 50.25 -34.13
C TRP A 436 42.88 50.24 -33.50
N PHE A 437 43.50 49.06 -33.41
CA PHE A 437 44.85 48.88 -32.91
C PHE A 437 45.89 49.57 -33.80
N VAL A 438 45.80 49.47 -35.13
CA VAL A 438 46.74 50.18 -36.02
C VAL A 438 46.54 51.70 -35.95
N GLU A 439 45.31 52.17 -35.72
CA GLU A 439 44.99 53.59 -35.65
C GLU A 439 45.49 54.24 -34.35
N ILE A 440 45.44 53.54 -33.22
CA ILE A 440 45.94 54.10 -31.95
C ILE A 440 47.46 54.35 -31.98
N PHE A 441 48.21 53.52 -32.71
CA PHE A 441 49.67 53.67 -32.85
C PHE A 441 50.08 54.60 -34.00
N ASN A 442 49.18 54.96 -34.94
CA ASN A 442 49.50 55.81 -36.11
C ASN A 442 48.80 57.19 -36.10
N ARG A 443 48.29 57.67 -34.97
CA ARG A 443 47.70 59.03 -34.88
C ARG A 443 48.76 60.10 -35.23
N GLN A 444 48.53 60.85 -36.31
CA GLN A 444 49.25 62.11 -36.57
C GLN A 444 48.53 63.27 -35.86
N ALA A 445 49.31 64.17 -35.25
CA ALA A 445 48.82 65.30 -34.47
C ALA A 445 47.96 66.26 -35.33
N PRO A 446 46.82 66.78 -34.82
CA PRO A 446 46.03 67.77 -35.54
C PRO A 446 46.74 69.14 -35.59
N LEU A 447 46.77 69.75 -36.77
CA LEU A 447 47.17 71.14 -36.98
C LEU A 447 46.16 72.06 -36.30
N GLN A 448 46.65 72.93 -35.40
CA GLN A 448 45.83 73.88 -34.65
C GLN A 448 45.27 75.00 -35.55
N THR A 449 43.97 75.28 -35.40
CA THR A 449 43.31 76.51 -35.85
C THR A 449 42.74 77.22 -34.61
N PRO A 450 42.84 78.56 -34.48
CA PRO A 450 42.57 79.27 -33.23
C PRO A 450 41.08 79.38 -32.90
N ALA A 451 40.77 79.23 -31.61
CA ALA A 451 39.44 79.26 -31.01
C ALA A 451 38.89 80.68 -30.84
N SER A 452 37.61 80.87 -31.16
CA SER A 452 36.79 82.02 -30.78
C SER A 452 35.82 81.63 -29.67
N THR A 453 36.07 82.19 -28.49
CA THR A 453 35.28 82.10 -27.26
C THR A 453 33.93 82.83 -27.39
N THR A 454 32.83 82.22 -26.94
CA THR A 454 31.65 82.96 -26.45
C THR A 454 30.97 82.16 -25.34
N VAL A 455 31.08 82.69 -24.12
CA VAL A 455 30.35 82.29 -22.92
C VAL A 455 29.36 83.42 -22.64
N ILE A 456 28.06 83.10 -22.51
CA ILE A 456 27.05 84.03 -22.00
C ILE A 456 26.36 83.36 -20.80
N MET A 457 26.21 84.18 -19.77
CA MET A 457 25.99 83.92 -18.35
C MET A 457 24.52 84.22 -17.97
N PRO A 458 23.86 83.46 -17.09
CA PRO A 458 22.61 83.89 -16.45
C PRO A 458 22.87 84.48 -15.04
N PRO A 459 22.14 85.53 -14.62
CA PRO A 459 22.15 86.01 -13.23
C PRO A 459 20.72 85.93 -12.59
N PRO A 460 20.47 86.36 -11.33
CA PRO A 460 20.58 85.49 -10.14
C PRO A 460 19.44 85.59 -9.09
N TRP A 461 19.44 84.65 -8.13
CA TRP A 461 18.93 84.67 -6.74
C TRP A 461 17.42 84.59 -6.41
N GLY A 462 17.10 83.68 -5.47
CA GLY A 462 15.95 83.80 -4.56
C GLY A 462 15.45 82.49 -3.91
N GLY A 463 15.88 82.20 -2.67
CA GLY A 463 15.04 81.64 -1.59
C GLY A 463 14.62 80.16 -1.56
N MET A 464 15.12 79.44 -0.54
CA MET A 464 14.62 78.17 0.06
C MET A 464 13.18 78.34 0.68
N PRO A 465 12.53 77.35 1.36
CA PRO A 465 12.68 75.87 1.46
C PRO A 465 11.34 75.07 1.37
N GLY A 466 11.40 73.73 1.36
CA GLY A 466 10.56 72.88 2.23
C GLY A 466 9.21 72.30 1.74
N ALA A 467 9.10 70.97 1.93
CA ALA A 467 7.93 70.18 2.35
C ALA A 467 6.77 69.83 1.37
N THR A 468 6.66 68.51 1.15
CA THR A 468 5.44 67.66 1.17
C THR A 468 4.21 67.99 0.32
N GLY A 469 3.73 66.99 -0.41
CA GLY A 469 2.28 66.68 -0.45
C GLY A 469 1.67 66.36 -1.82
N ALA A 470 1.26 65.09 -1.96
CA ALA A 470 0.06 64.59 -2.64
C ALA A 470 -0.12 64.74 -4.18
N SER A 471 -0.09 63.57 -4.86
CA SER A 471 -1.12 62.89 -5.69
C SER A 471 -2.37 63.69 -6.17
N PRO A 472 -3.19 63.24 -7.18
CA PRO A 472 -3.35 61.85 -7.68
C PRO A 472 -3.88 61.63 -9.15
N GLN A 473 -4.23 60.36 -9.47
CA GLN A 473 -5.29 59.84 -10.38
C GLN A 473 -5.10 59.94 -11.93
N LEU A 474 -5.54 59.03 -12.81
CA LEU A 474 -6.31 57.76 -12.75
C LEU A 474 -6.30 57.11 -14.17
N ALA A 475 -6.65 55.81 -14.20
CA ALA A 475 -7.49 55.10 -15.18
C ALA A 475 -6.85 53.99 -16.04
N ASP A 476 -7.25 52.77 -15.69
CA ASP A 476 -7.35 51.56 -16.53
C ASP A 476 -8.68 51.60 -17.34
N PRO A 477 -8.87 50.82 -18.43
CA PRO A 477 -9.47 49.48 -18.22
C PRO A 477 -9.15 48.36 -19.26
N SER A 478 -9.16 47.11 -18.75
CA SER A 478 -9.76 45.84 -19.25
C SER A 478 -9.64 45.35 -20.72
N SER A 479 -8.95 44.21 -20.87
CA SER A 479 -9.28 42.93 -21.58
C SER A 479 -10.09 42.89 -22.89
N ALA A 480 -9.48 42.32 -23.96
CA ALA A 480 -10.04 41.26 -24.83
C ALA A 480 -8.98 40.69 -25.81
N ASP A 481 -8.99 39.36 -25.96
CA ASP A 481 -8.47 38.46 -27.01
C ASP A 481 -7.44 38.93 -28.04
N LEU A 482 -6.38 38.10 -28.21
CA LEU A 482 -5.90 37.69 -29.54
C LEU A 482 -5.01 36.43 -29.44
N VAL A 483 -5.53 35.35 -30.03
CA VAL A 483 -4.79 34.15 -30.43
C VAL A 483 -3.80 34.52 -31.53
N VAL A 484 -2.50 34.32 -31.31
CA VAL A 484 -1.50 34.14 -32.38
C VAL A 484 -0.45 33.14 -31.91
N GLY A 485 -0.35 32.01 -32.63
CA GLY A 485 0.73 31.06 -32.47
C GLY A 485 2.05 31.68 -32.90
N ALA A 486 3.06 31.58 -32.04
CA ALA A 486 4.44 31.83 -32.37
C ALA A 486 5.31 30.78 -31.68
N THR A 487 5.96 29.98 -32.52
CA THR A 487 7.00 28.99 -32.23
C THR A 487 8.07 29.52 -31.27
N ALA A 488 8.31 28.79 -30.18
CA ALA A 488 9.32 29.11 -29.18
C ALA A 488 10.75 28.83 -29.68
N PRO A 489 11.72 29.73 -29.45
CA PRO A 489 13.14 29.42 -29.51
C PRO A 489 13.66 28.92 -28.15
N GLY A 490 14.53 27.91 -28.19
CA GLY A 490 15.64 27.71 -27.24
C GLY A 490 15.32 27.44 -25.76
N LEU A 491 15.46 26.17 -25.36
CA LEU A 491 15.54 25.70 -23.97
C LEU A 491 16.69 26.39 -23.21
N LEU A 492 16.38 27.49 -22.53
CA LEU A 492 17.07 27.86 -21.29
C LEU A 492 16.64 26.86 -20.23
N ALA A 493 17.59 26.32 -19.45
CA ALA A 493 17.31 25.46 -18.31
C ALA A 493 16.17 26.07 -17.48
N ALA A 494 15.07 25.32 -17.32
CA ALA A 494 13.90 25.79 -16.59
C ALA A 494 14.35 26.13 -15.17
N THR A 495 14.38 27.43 -14.86
CA THR A 495 14.53 27.88 -13.48
C THR A 495 13.38 27.29 -12.67
N PRO A 496 13.65 26.63 -11.52
CA PRO A 496 12.59 26.05 -10.71
C PRO A 496 11.61 27.17 -10.34
N ARG A 497 10.37 27.03 -10.81
CA ARG A 497 9.31 28.00 -10.55
C ARG A 497 8.97 27.90 -9.06
N PRO A 498 8.93 29.02 -8.30
CA PRO A 498 8.55 28.97 -6.90
C PRO A 498 7.17 28.30 -6.76
N PRO A 499 6.97 27.46 -5.73
CA PRO A 499 5.64 27.00 -5.39
C PRO A 499 4.73 28.21 -5.11
N ARG A 500 3.43 28.04 -5.32
CA ARG A 500 2.45 29.12 -5.12
C ARG A 500 2.56 29.67 -3.70
N GLU A 501 2.56 30.99 -3.55
CA GLU A 501 2.44 31.69 -2.25
C GLU A 501 0.96 31.98 -2.00
N LEU A 502 0.45 31.65 -0.80
CA LEU A 502 -0.94 31.96 -0.42
C LEU A 502 -1.02 33.39 0.12
N ALA A 503 -2.08 34.12 -0.29
CA ALA A 503 -2.37 35.43 0.28
C ALA A 503 -2.83 35.31 1.74
N GLN A 504 -2.67 36.37 2.53
CA GLN A 504 -3.09 36.35 3.95
C GLN A 504 -4.59 36.08 4.13
N GLU A 505 -5.42 36.55 3.20
CA GLU A 505 -6.86 36.29 3.15
C GLU A 505 -7.15 34.80 2.90
N GLU A 506 -6.46 34.18 1.94
CA GLU A 506 -6.59 32.74 1.63
C GLU A 506 -6.16 31.87 2.83
N VAL A 507 -5.14 32.29 3.60
CA VAL A 507 -4.70 31.57 4.81
C VAL A 507 -5.74 31.68 5.92
N VAL A 508 -6.38 32.84 6.07
CA VAL A 508 -7.49 33.03 7.03
C VAL A 508 -8.68 32.15 6.66
N ASP A 509 -9.07 32.10 5.39
CA ASP A 509 -10.16 31.26 4.90
C ASP A 509 -9.86 29.76 5.10
N LEU A 510 -8.61 29.34 4.85
CA LEU A 510 -8.15 27.97 5.07
C LEU A 510 -8.20 27.54 6.55
N LEU A 511 -7.82 28.44 7.47
CA LEU A 511 -7.88 28.18 8.91
C LEU A 511 -9.31 28.28 9.47
N ALA A 512 -10.18 29.08 8.85
CA ALA A 512 -11.59 29.18 9.21
C ALA A 512 -12.41 27.97 8.74
N ALA A 513 -12.09 27.41 7.57
CA ALA A 513 -12.75 26.23 7.01
C ALA A 513 -12.38 24.92 7.73
N SER A 514 -11.27 24.91 8.47
CA SER A 514 -10.79 23.73 9.20
C SER A 514 -11.10 23.81 10.69
N ALA A 515 -11.41 22.66 11.30
CA ALA A 515 -11.69 22.53 12.73
C ALA A 515 -10.88 21.39 13.36
N GLY A 516 -10.60 21.51 14.67
CA GLY A 516 -9.91 20.48 15.45
C GLY A 516 -8.52 20.13 14.92
N GLU A 517 -8.26 18.83 14.74
CA GLU A 517 -6.96 18.30 14.29
C GLU A 517 -6.51 18.89 12.95
N GLY A 518 -7.43 19.10 12.00
CA GLY A 518 -7.08 19.66 10.69
C GLY A 518 -6.53 21.09 10.80
N ARG A 519 -7.15 21.92 11.65
CA ARG A 519 -6.68 23.29 11.90
C ARG A 519 -5.32 23.32 12.62
N PHE A 520 -5.10 22.36 13.51
CA PHE A 520 -3.82 22.20 14.20
C PHE A 520 -2.68 21.83 13.23
N VAL A 521 -2.93 20.86 12.33
CA VAL A 521 -1.97 20.44 11.29
C VAL A 521 -1.61 21.61 10.37
N LEU A 522 -2.60 22.39 9.92
CA LEU A 522 -2.38 23.57 9.09
C LEU A 522 -1.51 24.62 9.80
N GLY A 523 -1.78 24.87 11.08
CA GLY A 523 -0.97 25.77 11.90
C GLY A 523 0.49 25.34 12.00
N LEU A 524 0.76 24.04 12.16
CA LEU A 524 2.14 23.52 12.20
C LEU A 524 2.89 23.73 10.88
N LEU A 525 2.23 23.51 9.74
CA LEU A 525 2.83 23.72 8.41
C LEU A 525 3.09 25.22 8.14
N LEU A 526 2.19 26.10 8.56
CA LEU A 526 2.33 27.55 8.46
C LEU A 526 3.39 28.13 9.42
N LEU A 527 3.86 27.35 10.39
CA LEU A 527 5.03 27.66 11.22
C LEU A 527 6.35 27.12 10.64
N GLY A 528 6.29 26.49 9.47
CA GLY A 528 7.47 26.05 8.71
C GLY A 528 7.88 24.59 8.93
N LEU A 529 7.09 23.77 9.62
CA LEU A 529 7.39 22.34 9.71
C LEU A 529 7.19 21.65 8.35
N THR A 530 7.96 20.60 8.09
CA THR A 530 7.64 19.66 7.00
C THR A 530 6.53 18.71 7.41
N ALA A 531 5.86 18.09 6.43
CA ALA A 531 4.89 17.03 6.70
C ALA A 531 5.52 15.86 7.47
N GLU A 532 6.78 15.53 7.20
CA GLU A 532 7.54 14.50 7.94
C GLU A 532 7.82 14.91 9.39
N GLU A 533 8.23 16.17 9.62
CA GLU A 533 8.46 16.68 10.97
C GLU A 533 7.16 16.71 11.77
N ALA A 534 6.06 17.18 11.16
CA ALA A 534 4.74 17.21 11.79
C ALA A 534 4.25 15.80 12.17
N ALA A 535 4.43 14.82 11.28
CA ALA A 535 4.10 13.42 11.55
C ALA A 535 5.00 12.79 12.64
N ALA A 536 6.24 13.26 12.81
CA ALA A 536 7.19 12.70 13.76
C ALA A 536 7.02 13.21 15.22
N LEU A 537 6.25 14.28 15.42
CA LEU A 537 6.01 14.87 16.75
C LEU A 537 5.37 13.89 17.73
N ARG A 538 5.73 13.98 19.00
CA ARG A 538 5.18 13.20 20.11
C ARG A 538 4.33 14.06 21.05
N GLN A 539 3.50 13.42 21.87
CA GLN A 539 2.66 14.10 22.86
C GLN A 539 3.48 14.91 23.88
N GLY A 540 4.69 14.46 24.22
CA GLY A 540 5.63 15.15 25.11
C GLY A 540 6.43 16.30 24.49
N ASP A 541 6.41 16.42 23.16
CA ASP A 541 7.10 17.51 22.44
C ASP A 541 6.32 18.82 22.49
N PHE A 542 5.03 18.78 22.86
CA PHE A 542 4.17 19.95 22.98
C PHE A 542 3.82 20.29 24.43
N ASP A 543 4.27 21.47 24.87
CA ASP A 543 3.90 22.03 26.17
C ASP A 543 2.73 23.01 26.02
N ALA A 544 1.54 22.56 26.44
CA ALA A 544 0.31 23.35 26.37
C ALA A 544 0.30 24.54 27.36
N ALA A 545 1.05 24.48 28.47
CA ALA A 545 1.05 25.55 29.47
C ALA A 545 1.87 26.76 29.00
N VAL A 546 2.93 26.51 28.22
CA VAL A 546 3.83 27.56 27.72
C VAL A 546 3.59 27.87 26.23
N SER A 547 2.74 27.09 25.54
CA SER A 547 2.51 27.16 24.10
C SER A 547 3.82 27.04 23.30
N VAL A 548 4.66 26.09 23.70
CA VAL A 548 5.95 25.83 23.06
C VAL A 548 5.97 24.43 22.49
N LEU A 549 6.39 24.32 21.23
CA LEU A 549 6.63 23.06 20.53
C LEU A 549 8.13 22.81 20.40
N GLN A 550 8.59 21.63 20.83
CA GLN A 550 9.96 21.17 20.66
C GLN A 550 10.03 20.20 19.47
N VAL A 551 10.63 20.63 18.37
CA VAL A 551 10.90 19.75 17.24
C VAL A 551 12.21 19.02 17.53
N THR A 552 12.19 17.69 17.66
CA THR A 552 13.36 16.87 18.06
C THR A 552 14.06 16.17 16.87
N GLY A 553 13.61 16.44 15.63
CA GLY A 553 14.11 15.83 14.40
C GLY A 553 15.49 16.32 13.94
N ASN A 554 15.76 16.22 12.62
CA ASN A 554 17.06 16.53 12.00
C ASN A 554 17.54 17.98 12.22
N ALA A 555 16.62 18.90 12.56
CA ALA A 555 16.92 20.28 12.93
C ALA A 555 16.19 20.63 14.24
N PRO A 556 16.79 20.34 15.42
CA PRO A 556 16.14 20.55 16.70
C PRO A 556 15.92 22.03 16.98
N ARG A 557 14.69 22.40 17.30
CA ARG A 557 14.29 23.81 17.51
C ARG A 557 13.04 23.94 18.37
N SER A 558 12.91 25.09 19.00
CA SER A 558 11.77 25.45 19.85
C SER A 558 10.93 26.53 19.19
N LEU A 559 9.65 26.27 18.99
CA LEU A 559 8.71 27.18 18.31
C LEU A 559 7.64 27.66 19.28
N LYS A 560 7.33 28.94 19.22
CA LYS A 560 6.22 29.54 19.97
C LYS A 560 4.94 29.41 19.15
N LEU A 561 3.93 28.78 19.73
CA LEU A 561 2.63 28.57 19.09
C LEU A 561 1.63 29.66 19.52
N PRO A 562 0.71 30.07 18.63
CA PRO A 562 -0.47 30.84 19.01
C PRO A 562 -1.35 30.10 20.03
N ALA A 563 -2.01 30.87 20.92
CA ALA A 563 -2.83 30.30 21.99
C ALA A 563 -3.96 29.39 21.48
N TRP A 564 -4.60 29.74 20.35
CA TRP A 564 -5.69 28.95 19.75
C TRP A 564 -5.24 27.54 19.31
N MET A 565 -3.96 27.32 19.02
CA MET A 565 -3.46 25.99 18.65
C MET A 565 -3.54 25.01 19.82
N SER A 566 -3.45 25.50 21.07
CA SER A 566 -3.63 24.66 22.26
C SER A 566 -5.07 24.13 22.38
N GLU A 567 -6.06 24.92 21.95
CA GLU A 567 -7.48 24.58 21.95
C GLU A 567 -7.83 23.57 20.83
N CYS A 568 -7.09 23.61 19.73
CA CYS A 568 -7.29 22.72 18.57
C CYS A 568 -6.48 21.41 18.66
N ARG A 569 -5.82 21.13 19.80
CA ARG A 569 -4.98 19.94 19.96
C ARG A 569 -5.80 18.66 19.74
N PRO A 570 -5.30 17.69 18.94
CA PRO A 570 -5.94 16.38 18.84
C PRO A 570 -5.99 15.67 20.19
N SER A 571 -7.06 14.91 20.43
CA SER A 571 -7.24 14.21 21.71
C SER A 571 -6.13 13.19 21.93
N PRO A 572 -5.44 13.20 23.09
CA PRO A 572 -4.32 12.29 23.32
C PRO A 572 -4.81 10.86 23.54
N ILE A 573 -4.47 9.96 22.63
CA ILE A 573 -4.62 8.52 22.81
C ILE A 573 -3.20 7.98 23.13
N GLY A 574 -2.98 7.56 24.38
CA GLY A 574 -1.70 7.02 24.84
C GLY A 574 -0.87 7.97 25.72
N GLY A 575 0.36 7.55 26.02
CA GLY A 575 1.28 8.25 26.93
C GLY A 575 2.12 9.34 26.26
N VAL A 576 3.12 9.85 27.00
CA VAL A 576 3.99 10.96 26.59
C VAL A 576 4.79 10.68 25.30
N ASP A 577 5.12 9.40 25.05
CA ASP A 577 5.85 8.96 23.85
C ASP A 577 4.96 8.64 22.63
N ALA A 578 3.63 8.74 22.78
CA ALA A 578 2.71 8.51 21.67
C ALA A 578 2.83 9.62 20.60
N PRO A 579 2.54 9.33 19.32
CA PRO A 579 2.55 10.35 18.27
C PRO A 579 1.55 11.47 18.58
N LEU A 580 1.88 12.71 18.21
CA LEU A 580 1.01 13.87 18.45
C LEU A 580 -0.19 13.85 17.49
N LEU A 581 0.06 13.54 16.21
CA LEU A 581 -0.95 13.37 15.17
C LEU A 581 -1.25 11.88 15.01
N GLN A 582 -2.47 11.47 15.33
CA GLN A 582 -2.87 10.06 15.37
C GLN A 582 -4.14 9.81 14.56
N ASP A 583 -4.20 8.66 13.89
CA ASP A 583 -5.42 8.21 13.24
C ASP A 583 -6.45 7.70 14.26
N ALA A 584 -7.64 7.35 13.80
CA ALA A 584 -8.70 6.81 14.65
C ALA A 584 -8.32 5.50 15.38
N ALA A 585 -7.24 4.82 14.95
CA ALA A 585 -6.71 3.61 15.55
C ALA A 585 -5.53 3.89 16.51
N GLY A 586 -5.11 5.14 16.68
CA GLY A 586 -3.99 5.55 17.52
C GLY A 586 -2.60 5.39 16.87
N ALA A 587 -2.55 5.14 15.55
CA ALA A 587 -1.30 5.06 14.79
C ALA A 587 -0.87 6.45 14.28
N ARG A 588 0.42 6.63 14.02
CA ARG A 588 0.98 7.90 13.51
C ARG A 588 0.39 8.25 12.13
N LEU A 589 -0.08 9.49 11.96
CA LEU A 589 -0.47 10.01 10.64
C LEU A 589 0.72 9.98 9.66
N ARG A 590 0.49 9.48 8.44
CA ARG A 590 1.51 9.54 7.38
C ARG A 590 1.47 10.89 6.69
N PRO A 591 2.55 11.32 6.02
CA PRO A 591 2.57 12.56 5.25
C PRO A 591 1.45 12.64 4.18
N GLU A 592 1.05 11.51 3.61
CA GLU A 592 -0.07 11.41 2.65
C GLU A 592 -1.43 11.71 3.30
N ASP A 593 -1.61 11.30 4.55
CA ASP A 593 -2.84 11.54 5.31
C ASP A 593 -2.94 13.05 5.67
N ILE A 594 -1.81 13.68 6.01
CA ILE A 594 -1.68 15.14 6.22
C ILE A 594 -2.03 15.91 4.94
N GLN A 595 -1.52 15.46 3.78
CA GLN A 595 -1.83 16.08 2.49
C GLN A 595 -3.32 15.94 2.13
N SER A 596 -3.96 14.84 2.53
CA SER A 596 -5.40 14.63 2.33
C SER A 596 -6.24 15.58 3.20
N ILE A 597 -5.86 15.76 4.46
CA ILE A 597 -6.50 16.74 5.37
C ILE A 597 -6.39 18.16 4.81
N LEU A 598 -5.20 18.52 4.31
CA LEU A 598 -4.96 19.82 3.67
C LEU A 598 -5.82 20.01 2.42
N ALA A 599 -5.92 19.00 1.56
CA ALA A 599 -6.74 19.06 0.36
C ALA A 599 -8.21 19.28 0.71
N CYS A 600 -8.75 18.54 1.69
CA CYS A 600 -10.13 18.74 2.17
C CYS A 600 -10.33 20.18 2.67
N ALA A 601 -9.45 20.70 3.53
CA ALA A 601 -9.55 22.07 4.02
C ALA A 601 -9.48 23.12 2.90
N ALA A 602 -8.63 22.90 1.89
CA ALA A 602 -8.50 23.81 0.75
C ALA A 602 -9.75 23.80 -0.16
N PHE A 603 -10.42 22.65 -0.32
CA PHE A 603 -11.69 22.56 -1.02
C PHE A 603 -12.83 23.20 -0.23
N ASP A 604 -12.89 22.97 1.08
CA ASP A 604 -13.92 23.52 1.97
C ASP A 604 -13.81 25.05 2.09
N ALA A 605 -12.59 25.61 2.02
CA ALA A 605 -12.33 27.05 1.98
C ALA A 605 -12.68 27.71 0.62
N GLY A 606 -12.97 26.93 -0.43
CA GLY A 606 -13.31 27.47 -1.74
C GLY A 606 -12.16 28.19 -2.45
N LEU A 607 -10.90 27.86 -2.13
CA LEU A 607 -9.74 28.54 -2.68
C LEU A 607 -9.63 28.34 -4.20
N THR A 608 -9.31 29.41 -4.92
CA THR A 608 -9.02 29.33 -6.36
C THR A 608 -7.81 28.42 -6.56
N GLY A 609 -7.93 27.32 -7.30
CA GLY A 609 -6.83 26.36 -7.48
C GLY A 609 -6.50 25.51 -6.24
N ALA A 610 -7.49 25.12 -5.42
CA ALA A 610 -7.34 24.26 -4.24
C ALA A 610 -6.46 23.00 -4.45
N GLY A 611 -6.48 22.38 -5.64
CA GLY A 611 -5.65 21.22 -5.97
C GLY A 611 -4.13 21.50 -6.04
N SER A 612 -3.72 22.76 -6.00
CA SER A 612 -2.30 23.18 -5.97
C SER A 612 -1.76 23.40 -4.55
N VAL A 613 -2.61 23.30 -3.52
CA VAL A 613 -2.25 23.56 -2.13
C VAL A 613 -1.64 22.30 -1.51
N THR A 614 -0.32 22.31 -1.34
CA THR A 614 0.46 21.24 -0.72
C THR A 614 1.11 21.67 0.59
N ALA A 615 1.57 20.72 1.40
CA ALA A 615 2.30 21.02 2.63
C ALA A 615 3.53 21.92 2.36
N ASP A 616 4.18 21.74 1.20
CA ASP A 616 5.30 22.58 0.76
C ASP A 616 4.86 24.01 0.39
N VAL A 617 3.64 24.22 -0.11
CA VAL A 617 3.08 25.55 -0.38
C VAL A 617 2.85 26.34 0.91
N LEU A 618 2.33 25.70 1.97
CA LEU A 618 2.14 26.34 3.27
C LEU A 618 3.49 26.67 3.93
N ARG A 619 4.43 25.73 3.88
CA ARG A 619 5.80 25.95 4.36
C ARG A 619 6.50 27.06 3.58
N HIS A 620 6.36 27.08 2.26
CA HIS A 620 6.89 28.13 1.40
C HIS A 620 6.32 29.50 1.76
N THR A 621 5.00 29.59 1.98
CA THR A 621 4.33 30.83 2.38
C THR A 621 4.89 31.39 3.70
N CYS A 622 5.19 30.52 4.67
CA CYS A 622 5.88 30.91 5.91
C CYS A 622 7.31 31.44 5.64
N ILE A 623 8.12 30.70 4.89
CA ILE A 623 9.51 31.09 4.60
C ILE A 623 9.56 32.39 3.80
N ALA A 624 8.71 32.54 2.79
CA ALA A 624 8.59 33.76 1.99
C ALA A 624 8.29 34.97 2.88
N TRP A 625 7.37 34.83 3.84
CA TRP A 625 7.04 35.89 4.78
C TRP A 625 8.20 36.27 5.71
N LEU A 626 8.93 35.29 6.26
CA LEU A 626 10.12 35.53 7.10
C LEU A 626 11.25 36.21 6.32
N VAL A 627 11.47 35.78 5.08
CA VAL A 627 12.54 36.29 4.22
C VAL A 627 12.22 37.72 3.75
N ARG A 628 10.95 38.04 3.47
CA ARG A 628 10.50 39.40 3.14
C ARG A 628 10.69 40.41 4.29
N GLN A 629 10.72 39.95 5.54
CA GLN A 629 11.09 40.78 6.70
C GLN A 629 12.60 41.07 6.79
N GLY A 630 13.43 40.43 5.96
CA GLY A 630 14.88 40.64 5.94
C GLY A 630 15.66 39.72 6.88
N LEU A 631 15.11 38.57 7.30
CA LEU A 631 15.78 37.60 8.15
C LEU A 631 17.13 37.14 7.54
N ARG A 632 18.16 36.99 8.39
CA ARG A 632 19.44 36.36 8.01
C ARG A 632 19.24 34.89 7.64
N PHE A 633 19.72 34.48 6.47
CA PHE A 633 19.68 33.08 6.02
C PHE A 633 20.40 32.09 6.95
N SER A 634 21.42 32.54 7.69
CA SER A 634 22.10 31.73 8.71
C SER A 634 21.21 31.38 9.90
N GLU A 635 20.20 32.22 10.17
CA GLU A 635 19.27 32.06 11.30
C GLU A 635 17.90 31.52 10.85
N LEU A 636 17.62 31.44 9.55
CA LEU A 636 16.42 30.79 9.00
C LEU A 636 16.29 29.33 9.48
N GLY A 637 17.42 28.64 9.65
CA GLY A 637 17.47 27.26 10.14
C GLY A 637 16.94 27.06 11.56
N SER A 638 16.99 28.08 12.43
CA SER A 638 16.50 27.98 13.81
C SER A 638 14.98 28.09 13.91
N LEU A 639 14.32 28.65 12.88
CA LEU A 639 12.86 28.81 12.83
C LEU A 639 12.19 27.72 11.99
N VAL A 640 12.70 27.47 10.77
CA VAL A 640 11.99 26.64 9.77
C VAL A 640 12.73 25.32 9.47
N GLY A 641 13.83 25.05 10.17
CA GLY A 641 14.74 23.94 9.86
C GLY A 641 15.61 24.24 8.64
N ARG A 642 16.49 23.31 8.24
CA ARG A 642 17.49 23.55 7.17
C ARG A 642 16.85 23.36 5.77
N PRO A 643 16.60 24.42 4.99
CA PRO A 643 16.17 24.28 3.59
C PRO A 643 17.30 23.74 2.70
N SER A 644 16.94 23.18 1.54
CA SER A 644 17.92 22.75 0.53
C SER A 644 18.67 23.95 -0.08
N PRO A 645 19.88 23.76 -0.62
CA PRO A 645 20.64 24.83 -1.27
C PRO A 645 19.90 25.46 -2.46
N GLU A 646 19.09 24.66 -3.17
CA GLU A 646 18.25 25.15 -4.28
C GLU A 646 17.12 26.05 -3.80
N SER A 647 16.43 25.67 -2.71
CA SER A 647 15.40 26.52 -2.10
C SER A 647 15.99 27.80 -1.53
N LEU A 648 17.20 27.77 -0.96
CA LEU A 648 17.89 28.99 -0.48
C LEU A 648 18.16 29.98 -1.61
N ALA A 649 18.57 29.51 -2.79
CA ALA A 649 18.79 30.38 -3.96
C ALA A 649 17.49 31.05 -4.41
N LEU A 650 16.36 30.34 -4.33
CA LEU A 650 15.03 30.87 -4.64
C LEU A 650 14.60 31.95 -3.63
N TYR A 651 14.77 31.70 -2.33
CA TYR A 651 14.43 32.68 -1.30
C TYR A 651 15.38 33.90 -1.28
N ALA A 652 16.64 33.72 -1.68
CA ALA A 652 17.59 34.84 -1.81
C ALA A 652 17.08 35.92 -2.77
N ALA A 653 16.35 35.54 -3.83
CA ALA A 653 15.74 36.48 -4.78
C ALA A 653 14.54 37.25 -4.20
N MET A 654 13.91 36.75 -3.13
CA MET A 654 12.73 37.37 -2.50
C MET A 654 13.06 38.30 -1.33
N ALA A 655 14.33 38.30 -0.88
CA ALA A 655 14.74 39.05 0.29
C ALA A 655 14.95 40.54 -0.03
N PRO A 656 14.56 41.47 0.86
CA PRO A 656 14.75 42.90 0.62
C PRO A 656 16.24 43.26 0.52
N GLU A 657 16.55 44.25 -0.33
CA GLU A 657 17.86 44.88 -0.42
C GLU A 657 18.08 45.74 0.84
N GLY A 658 18.80 45.20 1.81
CA GLY A 658 19.03 45.87 3.10
C GLY A 658 19.78 45.01 4.12
N PRO A 659 20.18 45.59 5.27
CA PRO A 659 20.84 44.86 6.35
C PRO A 659 19.94 43.73 6.87
N LYS A 660 20.49 42.52 6.95
CA LYS A 660 19.72 41.35 7.38
C LYS A 660 19.53 41.36 8.91
N LEU A 661 18.29 41.18 9.33
CA LEU A 661 17.85 41.18 10.74
C LEU A 661 18.09 39.82 11.41
N GLY A 662 18.30 39.83 12.72
CA GLY A 662 18.39 38.61 13.52
C GLY A 662 17.00 37.99 13.79
N ALA A 663 16.95 36.70 14.13
CA ALA A 663 15.73 35.95 14.44
C ALA A 663 14.95 36.48 15.66
N VAL A 664 15.58 37.31 16.49
CA VAL A 664 14.93 37.97 17.64
C VAL A 664 14.22 39.28 17.23
N GLU A 665 14.65 39.88 16.12
CA GLU A 665 14.12 41.15 15.59
C GLU A 665 12.99 40.94 14.58
N VAL A 666 12.86 39.71 14.07
CA VAL A 666 11.83 39.30 13.11
C VAL A 666 10.68 38.68 13.87
N ASP A 667 9.46 38.99 13.43
CA ASP A 667 8.27 38.34 13.96
C ASP A 667 8.17 36.94 13.36
N PRO A 668 8.07 35.85 14.15
CA PRO A 668 7.92 34.51 13.59
C PRO A 668 6.46 34.15 13.23
N LEU A 669 5.47 34.93 13.67
CA LEU A 669 4.05 34.63 13.45
C LEU A 669 3.44 35.56 12.39
N MET A 670 3.01 34.99 11.28
CA MET A 670 2.31 35.76 10.23
C MET A 670 0.96 36.32 10.74
N PRO A 671 0.50 37.47 10.22
CA PRO A 671 -0.73 38.11 10.67
C PRO A 671 -1.97 37.19 10.66
N ALA A 672 -2.12 36.34 9.65
CA ALA A 672 -3.22 35.38 9.57
C ALA A 672 -3.28 34.40 10.76
N LEU A 673 -2.13 34.01 11.33
CA LEU A 673 -2.08 33.13 12.50
C LEU A 673 -2.48 33.84 13.81
N ARG A 674 -2.56 35.19 13.82
CA ARG A 674 -3.01 35.99 14.97
C ARG A 674 -4.46 36.43 14.89
N ALA A 675 -5.01 36.47 13.67
CA ALA A 675 -6.38 36.89 13.40
C ALA A 675 -7.43 35.81 13.76
N MET A 676 -6.96 34.60 14.04
CA MET A 676 -7.70 33.42 14.50
C MET A 676 -7.84 33.39 16.01
#